data_AF-G8TBQ1-F1
#
_entry.id   AF-G8TBQ1-F1
#
_cell.length_a   1.000
_cell.length_b   1.000
_cell.length_c   1.000
_cell.angle_alpha   90.00
_cell.angle_beta   90.00
_cell.angle_gamma   90.00
#
_symmetry.space_group_name_H-M   'P 1'
#
loop_
_entity.id
_entity.type
_entity.pdbx_description
1 polymer ?
#
loop_
_entity_poly.entity_id
_entity_poly.type
_entity_poly.pdbx_seq_one_letter_code
_entity_poly.pdbx_strand_id
1 'polypeptide(L)'
;MKKIIFILSLLTGINITHAQLPDSCTFLLHKFAQNIGKETYTVSRNGDLVTYTIDFKFVDRGTPVPLKAKMQLTTAFEPVAFTINGKTSRSSSINDSVVIHQNKAEIKVDNSITSQSLPAVRFPIAGYSPGTTQMLLLQYWKKHHQPATVNTLPSGTVQIKKDGTDTLVFNNKSVMLERYVISGLVWGNEFLWTDANGQLFCLITNDAEGDKLEMMLEPYESWLPELINKAAAHGMRLFTANAKPSYEKHDVIAITGGDILDVENNQSISNGVVLIKNGRITKVGAANNIAIPAGAYVINAKGKTVLPGLWDMHAHFEQAEWGPAYLAAGVTTVRDCGNEFEYINAVQQAIDKGNGIGPHIIKAGIVDGSGQYALGVIRANTKEEAIKVVQRYKENGFQQIKIYSSVKPEIIKEISTEAHRLGLPVTGHIPIGVTLQQGIDSGMDQVNHISFVNAALKKNKEGLIDFSDTANVAVFNFLKAHHVVIDPTLGVYEMMFRSLKDSITKLEPAFASLPQPLKPLFINTGVATDSLAERGRLFMKNFKQIVSHLYADSITIVAGTDMGFPGFSVYREMELYVECGLTPIQALQTATIVPARVMKMENMSGSIAPGKNADIIITDGNPLQNISNVRKVVTVIKDGNIYNPGRLHHIAGFQ
;
A
#
# COMPACT_ATOMS: atom_id res chain seq x y z
N MET A 1 -25.11 -5.15 -80.78
CA MET A 1 -24.08 -4.36 -80.05
C MET A 1 -24.80 -3.10 -79.55
N LYS A 2 -24.91 -2.69 -78.29
CA LYS A 2 -24.18 -2.92 -77.04
C LYS A 2 -25.22 -3.05 -75.89
N LYS A 3 -24.90 -3.84 -74.87
CA LYS A 3 -25.73 -4.14 -73.69
C LYS A 3 -25.79 -2.94 -72.74
N ILE A 4 -26.99 -2.67 -72.24
CA ILE A 4 -27.25 -1.82 -71.06
C ILE A 4 -26.98 -2.68 -69.82
N ILE A 5 -26.10 -2.22 -68.92
CA ILE A 5 -25.85 -2.83 -67.62
C ILE A 5 -26.34 -1.83 -66.56
N PHE A 6 -27.43 -2.19 -65.88
CA PHE A 6 -27.87 -1.58 -64.63
C PHE A 6 -26.93 -2.06 -63.52
N ILE A 7 -26.26 -1.13 -62.81
CA ILE A 7 -25.58 -1.43 -61.56
C ILE A 7 -26.56 -1.10 -60.43
N LEU A 8 -27.05 -2.16 -59.77
CA LEU A 8 -27.86 -2.08 -58.56
C LEU A 8 -26.91 -1.92 -57.37
N SER A 9 -26.87 -0.74 -56.76
CA SER A 9 -26.18 -0.49 -55.50
C SER A 9 -27.03 -1.03 -54.34
N LEU A 10 -26.72 -2.24 -53.85
CA LEU A 10 -27.19 -2.71 -52.55
C LEU A 10 -26.43 -1.95 -51.44
N LEU A 11 -27.06 -0.90 -50.92
CA LEU A 11 -26.73 -0.37 -49.59
C LEU A 11 -27.33 -1.32 -48.55
N THR A 12 -26.57 -2.33 -48.13
CA THR A 12 -26.87 -3.04 -46.88
C THR A 12 -26.53 -2.11 -45.73
N GLY A 13 -27.55 -1.40 -45.23
CA GLY A 13 -27.48 -0.69 -43.96
C GLY A 13 -27.20 -1.70 -42.85
N ILE A 14 -25.96 -1.77 -42.41
CA ILE A 14 -25.63 -2.41 -41.13
C ILE A 14 -26.20 -1.49 -40.07
N ASN A 15 -27.40 -1.83 -39.57
CA ASN A 15 -27.88 -1.29 -38.31
C ASN A 15 -26.89 -1.75 -37.24
N ILE A 16 -25.95 -0.86 -36.88
CA ILE A 16 -25.16 -1.02 -35.66
C ILE A 16 -26.14 -0.77 -34.51
N THR A 17 -26.88 -1.80 -34.12
CA THR A 17 -27.54 -1.85 -32.83
C THR A 17 -26.43 -1.73 -31.79
N HIS A 18 -26.29 -0.56 -31.20
CA HIS A 18 -25.39 -0.37 -30.07
C HIS A 18 -25.89 -1.29 -28.97
N ALA A 19 -25.14 -2.35 -28.68
CA ALA A 19 -25.53 -3.29 -27.64
C ALA A 19 -25.63 -2.54 -26.31
N GLN A 20 -26.77 -2.70 -25.68
CA GLN A 20 -27.15 -2.04 -24.44
C GLN A 20 -26.58 -2.81 -23.25
N LEU A 21 -26.17 -2.11 -22.18
CA LEU A 21 -25.82 -2.75 -20.91
C LEU A 21 -27.00 -3.61 -20.41
N PRO A 22 -26.73 -4.77 -19.77
CA PRO A 22 -27.78 -5.65 -19.29
C PRO A 22 -28.59 -4.99 -18.18
N ASP A 23 -29.87 -5.35 -18.10
CA ASP A 23 -30.83 -4.78 -17.15
C ASP A 23 -30.62 -5.27 -15.71
N SER A 24 -29.83 -6.32 -15.52
CA SER A 24 -29.26 -6.66 -14.22
C SER A 24 -27.91 -7.33 -14.39
N CYS A 25 -27.10 -7.27 -13.34
CA CYS A 25 -25.80 -7.93 -13.27
C CYS A 25 -25.43 -8.23 -11.82
N THR A 26 -24.59 -9.24 -11.62
CA THR A 26 -23.95 -9.56 -10.34
C THR A 26 -22.44 -9.48 -10.50
N PHE A 27 -21.80 -8.72 -9.62
CA PHE A 27 -20.36 -8.73 -9.40
C PHE A 27 -20.07 -9.36 -8.05
N LEU A 28 -19.09 -10.24 -8.01
CA LEU A 28 -18.51 -10.71 -6.76
C LEU A 28 -17.52 -9.66 -6.26
N LEU A 29 -17.53 -9.43 -4.95
CA LEU A 29 -16.64 -8.48 -4.28
C LEU A 29 -15.55 -9.25 -3.57
N HIS A 30 -14.31 -8.77 -3.67
CA HIS A 30 -13.15 -9.41 -3.09
C HIS A 30 -12.30 -8.42 -2.30
N LYS A 31 -11.67 -8.92 -1.24
CA LYS A 31 -10.57 -8.25 -0.54
C LYS A 31 -9.42 -9.24 -0.48
N PHE A 32 -8.23 -8.87 -0.96
CA PHE A 32 -7.08 -9.78 -1.04
C PHE A 32 -7.41 -11.07 -1.84
N ALA A 33 -8.13 -10.90 -2.96
CA ALA A 33 -8.69 -11.94 -3.82
C ALA A 33 -9.71 -12.89 -3.14
N GLN A 34 -9.99 -12.71 -1.84
CA GLN A 34 -10.98 -13.49 -1.13
C GLN A 34 -12.36 -12.93 -1.40
N ASN A 35 -13.29 -13.78 -1.85
CA ASN A 35 -14.68 -13.39 -2.00
C ASN A 35 -15.30 -13.09 -0.64
N ILE A 36 -15.80 -11.87 -0.49
CA ILE A 36 -16.38 -11.34 0.75
C ILE A 36 -17.86 -11.00 0.59
N GLY A 37 -18.40 -11.05 -0.63
CA GLY A 37 -19.78 -10.64 -0.89
C GLY A 37 -20.03 -10.36 -2.36
N LYS A 38 -21.05 -9.55 -2.62
CA LYS A 38 -21.45 -9.21 -3.98
C LYS A 38 -22.09 -7.83 -4.08
N GLU A 39 -21.97 -7.27 -5.27
CA GLU A 39 -22.76 -6.14 -5.74
C GLU A 39 -23.74 -6.63 -6.80
N THR A 40 -25.01 -6.26 -6.69
CA THR A 40 -25.98 -6.47 -7.76
C THR A 40 -26.60 -5.14 -8.16
N TYR A 41 -26.92 -4.98 -9.44
CA TYR A 41 -27.75 -3.88 -9.88
C TYR A 41 -28.95 -4.37 -10.68
N THR A 42 -30.03 -3.60 -10.64
CA THR A 42 -31.20 -3.74 -11.53
C THR A 42 -31.55 -2.40 -12.16
N VAL A 43 -32.06 -2.42 -13.38
CA VAL A 43 -32.37 -1.23 -14.17
C VAL A 43 -33.88 -1.09 -14.36
N SER A 44 -34.40 0.11 -14.14
CA SER A 44 -35.74 0.52 -14.56
C SER A 44 -35.68 1.75 -15.46
N ARG A 45 -36.58 1.82 -16.44
CA ARG A 45 -36.63 2.92 -17.43
C ARG A 45 -38.00 3.57 -17.41
N ASN A 46 -38.02 4.91 -17.39
CA ASN A 46 -39.22 5.72 -17.47
C ASN A 46 -38.96 6.92 -18.39
N GLY A 47 -39.38 6.82 -19.65
CA GLY A 47 -39.03 7.79 -20.69
C GLY A 47 -37.51 7.85 -20.90
N ASP A 48 -36.94 9.04 -20.83
CA ASP A 48 -35.49 9.26 -20.92
C ASP A 48 -34.74 8.92 -19.63
N LEU A 49 -35.44 8.71 -18.51
CA LEU A 49 -34.81 8.42 -17.22
C LEU A 49 -34.50 6.93 -17.07
N VAL A 50 -33.24 6.61 -16.83
CA VAL A 50 -32.73 5.27 -16.51
C VAL A 50 -32.28 5.25 -15.05
N THR A 51 -32.81 4.31 -14.26
CA THR A 51 -32.51 4.17 -12.83
C THR A 51 -31.84 2.84 -12.56
N TYR A 52 -30.61 2.89 -12.06
CA TYR A 52 -29.86 1.76 -11.53
C TYR A 52 -30.08 1.69 -10.03
N THR A 53 -30.65 0.59 -9.54
CA THR A 53 -30.75 0.28 -8.10
C THR A 53 -29.68 -0.73 -7.77
N ILE A 54 -28.75 -0.36 -6.88
CA ILE A 54 -27.53 -1.09 -6.59
C ILE A 54 -27.56 -1.56 -5.13
N ASP A 55 -27.39 -2.86 -4.92
CA ASP A 55 -27.25 -3.50 -3.62
C ASP A 55 -25.80 -4.00 -3.50
N PHE A 56 -25.04 -3.38 -2.60
CA PHE A 56 -23.62 -3.64 -2.39
C PHE A 56 -23.43 -4.18 -0.98
N LYS A 57 -23.13 -5.47 -0.85
CA LYS A 57 -23.06 -6.12 0.46
C LYS A 57 -21.89 -7.09 0.53
N PHE A 58 -21.08 -6.93 1.56
CA PHE A 58 -20.04 -7.87 1.90
C PHE A 58 -19.83 -8.00 3.41
N VAL A 59 -19.00 -8.95 3.80
CA VAL A 59 -18.54 -9.14 5.19
C VAL A 59 -17.02 -9.06 5.20
N ASP A 60 -16.46 -8.09 5.93
CA ASP A 60 -15.01 -7.98 6.13
C ASP A 60 -14.63 -8.46 7.53
N ARG A 61 -13.92 -9.59 7.58
CA ARG A 61 -13.43 -10.24 8.81
C ARG A 61 -14.49 -10.28 9.92
N GLY A 62 -15.71 -10.69 9.54
CA GLY A 62 -16.85 -10.81 10.44
C GLY A 62 -17.74 -9.57 10.61
N THR A 63 -17.37 -8.44 10.02
CA THR A 63 -18.14 -7.18 10.08
C THR A 63 -18.96 -7.01 8.80
N PRO A 64 -20.30 -7.03 8.88
CA PRO A 64 -21.15 -6.77 7.71
C PRO A 64 -21.04 -5.32 7.25
N VAL A 65 -20.91 -5.13 5.94
CA VAL A 65 -20.83 -3.84 5.27
C VAL A 65 -21.99 -3.73 4.27
N PRO A 66 -23.16 -3.23 4.71
CA PRO A 66 -24.29 -3.01 3.84
C PRO A 66 -24.23 -1.60 3.26
N LEU A 67 -24.19 -1.48 1.93
CA LEU A 67 -24.44 -0.25 1.21
C LEU A 67 -25.54 -0.46 0.18
N LYS A 68 -26.38 0.55 0.04
CA LYS A 68 -27.34 0.63 -1.06
C LYS A 68 -27.12 1.93 -1.78
N ALA A 69 -27.11 1.86 -3.10
CA ALA A 69 -27.02 3.04 -3.93
C ALA A 69 -28.10 3.05 -5.00
N LYS A 70 -28.41 4.24 -5.48
CA LYS A 70 -29.28 4.45 -6.63
C LYS A 70 -28.65 5.51 -7.50
N MET A 71 -28.43 5.18 -8.77
CA MET A 71 -27.92 6.11 -9.78
C MET A 71 -29.02 6.35 -10.82
N GLN A 72 -29.33 7.60 -11.08
CA GLN A 72 -30.32 8.02 -12.07
C GLN A 72 -29.63 8.86 -13.14
N LEU A 73 -29.79 8.43 -14.38
CA LEU A 73 -29.14 8.99 -15.56
C LEU A 73 -30.19 9.18 -16.68
N THR A 74 -29.92 10.04 -17.65
CA THR A 74 -30.67 10.02 -18.91
C THR A 74 -30.22 8.85 -19.80
N THR A 75 -30.90 8.59 -20.92
CA THR A 75 -30.42 7.60 -21.91
C THR A 75 -29.10 8.01 -22.58
N ALA A 76 -28.74 9.29 -22.49
CA ALA A 76 -27.44 9.84 -22.90
C ALA A 76 -26.35 9.71 -21.81
N PHE A 77 -26.64 9.06 -20.67
CA PHE A 77 -25.79 8.95 -19.50
C PHE A 77 -25.57 10.26 -18.73
N GLU A 78 -26.41 11.29 -18.92
CA GLU A 78 -26.32 12.52 -18.12
C GLU A 78 -26.81 12.27 -16.69
N PRO A 79 -26.02 12.57 -15.64
CA PRO A 79 -26.42 12.31 -14.26
C PRO A 79 -27.54 13.24 -13.81
N VAL A 80 -28.59 12.64 -13.24
CA VAL A 80 -29.76 13.32 -12.68
C VAL A 80 -29.72 13.29 -11.16
N ALA A 81 -29.49 12.11 -10.58
CA ALA A 81 -29.40 11.95 -9.13
C ALA A 81 -28.57 10.73 -8.75
N PHE A 82 -27.89 10.82 -7.61
CA PHE A 82 -27.19 9.72 -6.97
C PHE A 82 -27.53 9.72 -5.49
N THR A 83 -27.83 8.55 -4.92
CA THR A 83 -28.01 8.39 -3.48
C THR A 83 -27.24 7.18 -3.02
N ILE A 84 -26.55 7.26 -1.90
CA ILE A 84 -25.87 6.14 -1.26
C ILE A 84 -26.10 6.18 0.25
N ASN A 85 -26.47 5.02 0.82
CA ASN A 85 -26.71 4.88 2.24
C ASN A 85 -26.15 3.56 2.78
N GLY A 86 -25.49 3.61 3.93
CA GLY A 86 -25.07 2.43 4.67
C GLY A 86 -23.86 2.68 5.57
N LYS A 87 -22.95 1.72 5.66
CA LYS A 87 -21.74 1.80 6.51
C LYS A 87 -20.49 1.29 5.80
N THR A 88 -19.31 1.71 6.24
CA THR A 88 -18.00 1.17 5.86
C THR A 88 -17.56 0.01 6.79
N SER A 89 -16.50 -0.73 6.45
CA SER A 89 -15.93 -1.80 7.30
C SER A 89 -15.39 -1.31 8.65
N ARG A 90 -14.96 -0.05 8.73
CA ARG A 90 -14.53 0.63 9.98
C ARG A 90 -15.65 1.44 10.64
N SER A 91 -16.91 1.12 10.33
CA SER A 91 -18.10 1.62 11.04
C SER A 91 -18.43 3.12 10.88
N SER A 92 -17.89 3.78 9.85
CA SER A 92 -18.39 5.10 9.43
C SER A 92 -19.74 4.95 8.73
N SER A 93 -20.71 5.80 9.06
CA SER A 93 -21.98 5.85 8.32
C SER A 93 -21.82 6.65 7.04
N ILE A 94 -22.56 6.29 6.00
CA ILE A 94 -22.67 7.04 4.75
C ILE A 94 -24.15 7.34 4.53
N ASN A 95 -24.51 8.59 4.28
CA ASN A 95 -25.88 9.00 3.96
C ASN A 95 -25.88 10.18 3.01
N ASP A 96 -25.39 9.94 1.80
CA ASP A 96 -25.08 10.99 0.84
C ASP A 96 -26.05 10.98 -0.32
N SER A 97 -26.38 12.16 -0.83
CA SER A 97 -27.16 12.30 -2.05
C SER A 97 -26.76 13.51 -2.85
N VAL A 98 -26.78 13.37 -4.17
CA VAL A 98 -26.61 14.44 -5.13
C VAL A 98 -27.84 14.48 -6.01
N VAL A 99 -28.49 15.63 -6.13
CA VAL A 99 -29.59 15.86 -7.07
C VAL A 99 -29.22 17.03 -7.97
N ILE A 100 -29.26 16.83 -9.28
CA ILE A 100 -28.86 17.81 -10.28
C ILE A 100 -30.11 18.48 -10.86
N HIS A 101 -30.17 19.81 -10.72
CA HIS A 101 -31.21 20.67 -11.26
C HIS A 101 -30.58 21.69 -12.21
N GLN A 102 -30.67 21.45 -13.53
CA GLN A 102 -30.10 22.32 -14.56
C GLN A 102 -28.60 22.62 -14.33
N ASN A 103 -28.28 23.82 -13.83
CA ASN A 103 -26.92 24.30 -13.59
C ASN A 103 -26.51 24.29 -12.10
N LYS A 104 -27.33 23.70 -11.22
CA LYS A 104 -27.03 23.56 -9.78
C LYS A 104 -27.22 22.12 -9.31
N ALA A 105 -26.42 21.70 -8.34
CA ALA A 105 -26.66 20.47 -7.59
C ALA A 105 -27.03 20.80 -6.15
N GLU A 106 -27.99 20.05 -5.61
CA GLU A 106 -28.19 19.91 -4.18
C GLU A 106 -27.40 18.69 -3.71
N ILE A 107 -26.56 18.89 -2.71
CA ILE A 107 -25.63 17.88 -2.21
C ILE A 107 -25.87 17.73 -0.73
N LYS A 108 -26.20 16.51 -0.34
CA LYS A 108 -26.24 16.07 1.03
C LYS A 108 -25.03 15.18 1.29
N VAL A 109 -24.24 15.54 2.30
CA VAL A 109 -23.22 14.67 2.89
C VAL A 109 -23.61 14.49 4.35
N ASP A 110 -23.92 13.26 4.75
CA ASP A 110 -24.54 12.93 6.04
C ASP A 110 -25.76 13.80 6.37
N ASN A 111 -25.62 14.76 7.29
CA ASN A 111 -26.69 15.66 7.74
C ASN A 111 -26.57 17.08 7.15
N SER A 112 -25.52 17.35 6.38
CA SER A 112 -25.23 18.67 5.81
C SER A 112 -25.72 18.75 4.39
N ILE A 113 -26.57 19.74 4.09
CA ILE A 113 -27.07 20.02 2.74
C ILE A 113 -26.42 21.32 2.24
N THR A 114 -25.90 21.27 1.03
CA THR A 114 -25.28 22.40 0.34
C THR A 114 -25.81 22.49 -1.08
N SER A 115 -25.75 23.67 -1.68
CA SER A 115 -26.02 23.84 -3.10
C SER A 115 -24.78 24.40 -3.79
N GLN A 116 -24.40 23.81 -4.93
CA GLN A 116 -23.26 24.28 -5.71
C GLN A 116 -23.60 24.46 -7.18
N SER A 117 -22.98 25.46 -7.79
CA SER A 117 -23.02 25.65 -9.24
C SER A 117 -22.25 24.52 -9.93
N LEU A 118 -22.77 24.04 -11.05
CA LEU A 118 -22.24 22.84 -11.68
C LEU A 118 -21.30 23.13 -12.86
N PRO A 119 -20.12 22.50 -12.91
CA PRO A 119 -19.24 22.56 -14.08
C PRO A 119 -19.85 21.78 -15.26
N ALA A 120 -19.42 22.04 -16.50
CA ALA A 120 -20.01 21.40 -17.68
C ALA A 120 -19.84 19.87 -17.68
N VAL A 121 -18.64 19.38 -17.36
CA VAL A 121 -18.32 17.94 -17.29
C VAL A 121 -18.26 17.50 -15.84
N ARG A 122 -19.16 16.60 -15.44
CA ARG A 122 -19.42 16.27 -14.04
C ARG A 122 -20.04 14.90 -13.87
N PHE A 123 -19.75 14.23 -12.75
CA PHE A 123 -20.38 12.96 -12.41
C PHE A 123 -20.46 12.78 -10.88
N PRO A 124 -21.62 12.39 -10.32
CA PRO A 124 -21.74 12.12 -8.90
C PRO A 124 -21.13 10.76 -8.55
N ILE A 125 -20.00 10.78 -7.85
CA ILE A 125 -19.23 9.60 -7.45
C ILE A 125 -18.20 10.00 -6.38
N ALA A 126 -17.91 9.10 -5.45
CA ALA A 126 -16.92 9.26 -4.38
C ALA A 126 -15.97 8.06 -4.29
N GLY A 127 -14.87 8.20 -3.52
CA GLY A 127 -13.85 7.15 -3.35
C GLY A 127 -14.40 5.77 -2.98
N TYR A 128 -15.46 5.71 -2.18
CA TYR A 128 -16.14 4.48 -1.80
C TYR A 128 -17.46 4.29 -2.54
N SER A 129 -17.41 4.23 -3.87
CA SER A 129 -18.59 4.03 -4.71
C SER A 129 -18.71 2.59 -5.18
N PRO A 130 -19.95 2.08 -5.40
CA PRO A 130 -20.16 0.81 -6.07
C PRO A 130 -19.50 0.79 -7.45
N GLY A 131 -18.97 -0.37 -7.88
CA GLY A 131 -18.30 -0.51 -9.17
C GLY A 131 -19.24 -0.28 -10.36
N THR A 132 -20.54 -0.54 -10.19
CA THR A 132 -21.56 -0.14 -11.18
C THR A 132 -21.51 1.36 -11.44
N THR A 133 -21.27 2.19 -10.42
CA THR A 133 -21.16 3.64 -10.58
C THR A 133 -19.92 4.01 -11.41
N GLN A 134 -18.79 3.32 -11.24
CA GLN A 134 -17.59 3.52 -12.06
C GLN A 134 -17.78 3.02 -13.50
N MET A 135 -18.51 1.93 -13.71
CA MET A 135 -18.94 1.49 -15.05
C MET A 135 -19.75 2.58 -15.75
N LEU A 136 -20.71 3.20 -15.04
CA LEU A 136 -21.55 4.27 -15.58
C LEU A 136 -20.76 5.56 -15.82
N LEU A 137 -19.79 5.89 -14.95
CA LEU A 137 -18.85 6.99 -15.16
C LEU A 137 -18.04 6.79 -16.46
N LEU A 138 -17.58 5.56 -16.74
CA LEU A 138 -16.87 5.27 -17.98
C LEU A 138 -17.77 5.44 -19.21
N GLN A 139 -19.05 5.07 -19.13
CA GLN A 139 -20.01 5.30 -20.22
C GLN A 139 -20.24 6.80 -20.44
N TYR A 140 -20.45 7.57 -19.37
CA TYR A 140 -20.53 9.03 -19.41
C TYR A 140 -19.29 9.61 -20.10
N TRP A 141 -18.10 9.25 -19.66
CA TRP A 141 -16.84 9.73 -20.23
C TRP A 141 -16.72 9.41 -21.74
N LYS A 142 -17.09 8.20 -22.17
CA LYS A 142 -17.11 7.81 -23.59
C LYS A 142 -18.10 8.66 -24.40
N LYS A 143 -19.30 8.92 -23.86
CA LYS A 143 -20.36 9.72 -24.51
C LYS A 143 -20.02 11.21 -24.59
N HIS A 144 -19.24 11.70 -23.64
CA HIS A 144 -18.82 13.11 -23.57
C HIS A 144 -17.51 13.40 -24.32
N HIS A 145 -17.19 12.62 -25.35
CA HIS A 145 -15.98 12.79 -26.16
C HIS A 145 -14.68 12.68 -25.35
N GLN A 146 -14.66 11.84 -24.33
CA GLN A 146 -13.45 11.46 -23.59
C GLN A 146 -12.70 12.67 -23.01
N PRO A 147 -13.37 13.49 -22.16
CA PRO A 147 -12.74 14.68 -21.61
C PRO A 147 -11.50 14.30 -20.79
N ALA A 148 -10.50 15.17 -20.78
CA ALA A 148 -9.26 14.94 -20.03
C ALA A 148 -9.49 14.83 -18.51
N THR A 149 -10.55 15.46 -18.00
CA THR A 149 -10.92 15.43 -16.59
C THR A 149 -12.44 15.50 -16.44
N VAL A 150 -12.97 14.78 -15.46
CA VAL A 150 -14.38 14.83 -15.05
C VAL A 150 -14.43 15.33 -13.61
N ASN A 151 -15.22 16.37 -13.33
CA ASN A 151 -15.41 16.83 -11.96
C ASN A 151 -16.30 15.84 -11.19
N THR A 152 -15.88 15.43 -10.00
CA THR A 152 -16.69 14.55 -9.15
C THR A 152 -17.53 15.37 -8.19
N LEU A 153 -18.76 14.93 -7.93
CA LEU A 153 -19.63 15.51 -6.91
C LEU A 153 -19.65 14.56 -5.70
N PRO A 154 -19.47 15.07 -4.46
CA PRO A 154 -19.54 16.48 -4.08
C PRO A 154 -18.29 17.32 -4.40
N SER A 155 -17.12 16.70 -4.46
CA SER A 155 -15.86 17.38 -4.79
C SER A 155 -14.84 16.42 -5.39
N GLY A 156 -13.79 16.98 -6.00
CA GLY A 156 -12.70 16.23 -6.62
C GLY A 156 -12.76 16.21 -8.14
N THR A 157 -11.82 15.50 -8.73
CA THR A 157 -11.71 15.31 -10.17
C THR A 157 -11.12 13.94 -10.46
N VAL A 158 -11.60 13.30 -11.52
CA VAL A 158 -11.01 12.06 -12.03
C VAL A 158 -10.46 12.26 -13.43
N GLN A 159 -9.35 11.58 -13.73
CA GLN A 159 -8.88 11.39 -15.10
C GLN A 159 -9.09 9.94 -15.52
N ILE A 160 -9.56 9.76 -16.75
CA ILE A 160 -9.83 8.44 -17.33
C ILE A 160 -9.05 8.33 -18.63
N LYS A 161 -8.38 7.19 -18.82
CA LYS A 161 -7.61 6.89 -20.04
C LYS A 161 -7.86 5.46 -20.50
N LYS A 162 -8.03 5.27 -21.81
CA LYS A 162 -7.90 3.94 -22.42
C LYS A 162 -6.43 3.55 -22.45
N ASP A 163 -6.06 2.47 -21.77
CA ASP A 163 -4.66 2.04 -21.63
C ASP A 163 -4.30 0.90 -22.59
N GLY A 164 -5.26 0.03 -22.94
CA GLY A 164 -5.01 -1.03 -23.90
C GLY A 164 -6.13 -2.05 -24.00
N THR A 165 -5.77 -3.28 -24.38
CA THR A 165 -6.66 -4.44 -24.41
C THR A 165 -5.94 -5.66 -23.84
N ASP A 166 -6.68 -6.55 -23.22
CA ASP A 166 -6.23 -7.88 -22.81
C ASP A 166 -7.14 -8.94 -23.42
N THR A 167 -6.61 -10.13 -23.71
CA THR A 167 -7.41 -11.26 -24.17
C THR A 167 -7.29 -12.40 -23.17
N LEU A 168 -8.41 -12.87 -22.67
CA LEU A 168 -8.53 -13.99 -21.73
C LEU A 168 -9.33 -15.13 -22.38
N VAL A 169 -9.22 -16.35 -21.87
CA VAL A 169 -9.92 -17.53 -22.41
C VAL A 169 -10.96 -18.04 -21.42
N PHE A 170 -12.22 -18.13 -21.86
CA PHE A 170 -13.34 -18.69 -21.11
C PHE A 170 -14.01 -19.80 -21.91
N ASN A 171 -14.12 -21.00 -21.37
CA ASN A 171 -14.73 -22.15 -22.07
C ASN A 171 -14.20 -22.32 -23.51
N ASN A 172 -12.87 -22.25 -23.68
CA ASN A 172 -12.14 -22.30 -24.97
C ASN A 172 -12.48 -21.18 -25.96
N LYS A 173 -13.11 -20.09 -25.53
CA LYS A 173 -13.36 -18.90 -26.34
C LYS A 173 -12.51 -17.74 -25.85
N SER A 174 -11.85 -17.05 -26.78
CA SER A 174 -11.13 -15.82 -26.49
C SER A 174 -12.12 -14.67 -26.27
N VAL A 175 -11.98 -13.98 -25.15
CA VAL A 175 -12.72 -12.78 -24.80
C VAL A 175 -11.72 -11.63 -24.76
N MET A 176 -11.89 -10.66 -25.66
CA MET A 176 -11.07 -9.45 -25.68
C MET A 176 -11.74 -8.40 -24.80
N LEU A 177 -10.97 -7.87 -23.85
CA LEU A 177 -11.38 -6.83 -22.93
C LEU A 177 -10.60 -5.55 -23.21
N GLU A 178 -11.31 -4.43 -23.21
CA GLU A 178 -10.71 -3.10 -23.21
C GLU A 178 -10.30 -2.71 -21.78
N ARG A 179 -9.06 -2.27 -21.63
CA ARG A 179 -8.48 -1.85 -20.35
C ARG A 179 -8.46 -0.34 -20.23
N TYR A 180 -8.96 0.17 -19.11
CA TYR A 180 -9.00 1.57 -18.75
C TYR A 180 -8.30 1.81 -17.42
N VAL A 181 -7.80 3.02 -17.25
CA VAL A 181 -7.24 3.53 -16.00
C VAL A 181 -8.09 4.70 -15.53
N ILE A 182 -8.51 4.66 -14.27
CA ILE A 182 -9.14 5.79 -13.57
C ILE A 182 -8.19 6.24 -12.46
N SER A 183 -8.00 7.56 -12.33
CA SER A 183 -7.16 8.16 -11.31
C SER A 183 -7.87 9.34 -10.66
N GLY A 184 -7.63 9.54 -9.36
CA GLY A 184 -8.16 10.67 -8.59
C GLY A 184 -9.41 10.38 -7.75
N LEU A 185 -10.03 9.19 -7.90
CA LEU A 185 -11.19 8.78 -7.11
C LEU A 185 -10.76 8.26 -5.73
N VAL A 186 -9.88 7.26 -5.73
CA VAL A 186 -9.02 6.87 -4.61
C VAL A 186 -7.58 7.27 -4.94
N TRP A 187 -6.66 7.11 -4.00
CA TRP A 187 -5.25 7.37 -4.30
C TRP A 187 -4.69 6.27 -5.18
N GLY A 188 -4.01 6.69 -6.24
CA GLY A 188 -3.40 5.83 -7.23
C GLY A 188 -4.28 5.55 -8.44
N ASN A 189 -3.83 4.58 -9.24
CA ASN A 189 -4.48 4.16 -10.47
C ASN A 189 -5.37 2.94 -10.22
N GLU A 190 -6.63 3.06 -10.58
CA GLU A 190 -7.59 1.96 -10.63
C GLU A 190 -7.64 1.37 -12.04
N PHE A 191 -7.78 0.05 -12.16
CA PHE A 191 -7.84 -0.63 -13.45
C PHE A 191 -9.21 -1.24 -13.69
N LEU A 192 -9.78 -0.95 -14.87
CA LEU A 192 -11.07 -1.46 -15.29
C LEU A 192 -10.93 -2.24 -16.59
N TRP A 193 -11.61 -3.38 -16.67
CA TRP A 193 -11.75 -4.15 -17.90
C TRP A 193 -13.21 -4.20 -18.31
N THR A 194 -13.50 -3.82 -19.55
CA THR A 194 -14.84 -3.93 -20.13
C THR A 194 -14.84 -4.69 -21.44
N ASP A 195 -15.97 -5.26 -21.82
CA ASP A 195 -16.16 -5.67 -23.23
C ASP A 195 -16.31 -4.44 -24.16
N ALA A 196 -16.51 -4.68 -25.45
CA ALA A 196 -16.72 -3.63 -26.46
C ALA A 196 -18.03 -2.83 -26.26
N ASN A 197 -19.01 -3.41 -25.56
CA ASN A 197 -20.28 -2.75 -25.21
C ASN A 197 -20.15 -1.93 -23.92
N GLY A 198 -19.00 -2.07 -23.25
CA GLY A 198 -18.67 -1.42 -22.00
C GLY A 198 -19.33 -2.06 -20.78
N GLN A 199 -19.74 -3.33 -20.87
CA GLN A 199 -20.03 -4.15 -19.71
C GLN A 199 -18.75 -4.33 -18.91
N LEU A 200 -18.78 -3.99 -17.62
CA LEU A 200 -17.67 -4.23 -16.71
C LEU A 200 -17.46 -5.74 -16.52
N PHE A 201 -16.21 -6.18 -16.62
CA PHE A 201 -15.76 -7.53 -16.28
C PHE A 201 -15.00 -7.53 -14.96
N CYS A 202 -14.11 -6.55 -14.77
CA CYS A 202 -13.27 -6.46 -13.59
C CYS A 202 -12.96 -5.01 -13.24
N LEU A 203 -12.93 -4.72 -11.95
CA LEU A 203 -12.37 -3.50 -11.37
C LEU A 203 -11.36 -3.93 -10.29
N ILE A 204 -10.13 -3.41 -10.38
CA ILE A 204 -9.11 -3.52 -9.34
C ILE A 204 -8.90 -2.13 -8.75
N THR A 205 -9.22 -1.97 -7.48
CA THR A 205 -9.17 -0.70 -6.75
C THR A 205 -8.80 -0.93 -5.28
N ASN A 206 -8.90 0.11 -4.47
CA ASN A 206 -8.82 0.05 -3.02
C ASN A 206 -10.10 0.63 -2.43
N ASP A 207 -10.45 0.20 -1.23
CA ASP A 207 -11.54 0.81 -0.49
C ASP A 207 -11.13 2.15 0.14
N ALA A 208 -12.10 2.85 0.73
CA ALA A 208 -11.85 4.12 1.42
C ALA A 208 -11.00 3.99 2.69
N GLU A 209 -10.62 2.77 3.07
CA GLU A 209 -9.78 2.46 4.22
C GLU A 209 -8.34 2.14 3.81
N GLY A 210 -8.08 2.07 2.50
CA GLY A 210 -6.76 1.79 1.94
C GLY A 210 -6.50 0.30 1.66
N ASP A 211 -7.40 -0.61 2.04
CA ASP A 211 -7.30 -2.04 1.73
C ASP A 211 -7.58 -2.27 0.24
N LYS A 212 -7.01 -3.31 -0.37
CA LYS A 212 -7.40 -3.72 -1.73
C LYS A 212 -8.87 -4.10 -1.79
N LEU A 213 -9.54 -3.73 -2.88
CA LEU A 213 -10.91 -4.10 -3.18
C LEU A 213 -11.01 -4.45 -4.66
N GLU A 214 -11.46 -5.66 -4.95
CA GLU A 214 -11.67 -6.11 -6.32
C GLU A 214 -13.14 -6.40 -6.58
N MET A 215 -13.55 -6.21 -7.83
CA MET A 215 -14.87 -6.61 -8.29
C MET A 215 -14.74 -7.43 -9.56
N MET A 216 -15.43 -8.57 -9.61
CA MET A 216 -15.38 -9.47 -10.76
C MET A 216 -16.78 -9.87 -11.19
N LEU A 217 -17.03 -9.84 -12.50
CA LEU A 217 -18.27 -10.33 -13.09
C LEU A 217 -18.43 -11.82 -12.79
N GLU A 218 -19.52 -12.21 -12.13
CA GLU A 218 -19.68 -13.51 -11.44
C GLU A 218 -19.27 -14.75 -12.26
N PRO A 219 -19.68 -14.92 -13.53
CA PRO A 219 -19.27 -16.08 -14.34
C PRO A 219 -17.76 -16.20 -14.59
N TYR A 220 -17.01 -15.12 -14.40
CA TYR A 220 -15.60 -15.00 -14.74
C TYR A 220 -14.69 -14.87 -13.51
N GLU A 221 -15.17 -15.16 -12.30
CA GLU A 221 -14.42 -15.05 -11.03
C GLU A 221 -13.01 -15.65 -11.10
N SER A 222 -12.86 -16.79 -11.79
CA SER A 222 -11.59 -17.52 -11.91
C SER A 222 -10.47 -16.75 -12.62
N TRP A 223 -10.78 -15.67 -13.34
CA TRP A 223 -9.78 -14.80 -13.97
C TRP A 223 -9.17 -13.77 -13.02
N LEU A 224 -9.75 -13.56 -11.83
CA LEU A 224 -9.33 -12.50 -10.92
C LEU A 224 -7.82 -12.53 -10.60
N PRO A 225 -7.18 -13.68 -10.29
CA PRO A 225 -5.73 -13.71 -10.03
C PRO A 225 -4.88 -13.23 -11.21
N GLU A 226 -5.26 -13.57 -12.46
CA GLU A 226 -4.56 -13.10 -13.65
C GLU A 226 -4.74 -11.59 -13.85
N LEU A 227 -5.95 -11.07 -13.60
CA LEU A 227 -6.24 -9.64 -13.73
C LEU A 227 -5.56 -8.81 -12.64
N ILE A 228 -5.45 -9.31 -11.41
CA ILE A 228 -4.64 -8.71 -10.34
C ILE A 228 -3.17 -8.62 -10.77
N ASN A 229 -2.60 -9.70 -11.31
CA ASN A 229 -1.23 -9.71 -11.81
C ASN A 229 -1.01 -8.67 -12.92
N LYS A 230 -1.94 -8.60 -13.88
CA LYS A 230 -1.92 -7.62 -14.97
C LYS A 230 -2.04 -6.20 -14.45
N ALA A 231 -2.97 -5.93 -13.53
CA ALA A 231 -3.16 -4.61 -12.90
C ALA A 231 -1.87 -4.12 -12.27
N ALA A 232 -1.21 -4.95 -11.46
CA ALA A 232 0.07 -4.65 -10.82
C ALA A 232 1.17 -4.30 -11.85
N ALA A 233 1.35 -5.15 -12.87
CA ALA A 233 2.35 -4.92 -13.90
C ALA A 233 2.06 -3.67 -14.75
N HIS A 234 0.79 -3.41 -15.06
CA HIS A 234 0.36 -2.24 -15.80
C HIS A 234 0.53 -0.96 -14.97
N GLY A 235 0.16 -0.99 -13.69
CA GLY A 235 0.38 0.13 -12.75
C GLY A 235 1.84 0.52 -12.66
N MET A 236 2.73 -0.46 -12.49
CA MET A 236 4.17 -0.21 -12.46
C MET A 236 4.71 0.39 -13.75
N ARG A 237 4.24 -0.10 -14.90
CA ARG A 237 4.64 0.42 -16.23
C ARG A 237 4.28 1.90 -16.40
N LEU A 238 3.20 2.39 -15.77
CA LEU A 238 2.80 3.79 -15.93
C LEU A 238 3.85 4.79 -15.43
N PHE A 239 4.69 4.40 -14.46
CA PHE A 239 5.77 5.23 -13.95
C PHE A 239 7.03 5.27 -14.83
N THR A 240 7.20 4.28 -15.71
CA THR A 240 8.33 4.23 -16.65
C THR A 240 7.96 4.71 -18.05
N ALA A 241 6.71 4.53 -18.48
CA ALA A 241 6.24 4.92 -19.81
C ALA A 241 6.00 6.43 -19.98
N ASN A 242 5.63 7.15 -18.91
CA ASN A 242 5.19 8.55 -19.00
C ASN A 242 6.21 9.57 -18.43
N ALA A 243 7.35 9.11 -17.90
CA ALA A 243 8.34 9.98 -17.28
C ALA A 243 9.58 10.15 -18.18
N LYS A 244 10.17 11.36 -18.22
CA LYS A 244 11.64 11.51 -18.49
C LYS A 244 12.39 10.48 -17.61
N PRO A 245 13.67 10.10 -17.84
CA PRO A 245 14.34 9.13 -16.95
C PRO A 245 14.10 9.51 -15.50
N SER A 246 13.38 8.66 -14.75
CA SER A 246 12.97 8.97 -13.36
C SER A 246 14.17 9.02 -12.41
N TYR A 247 15.32 8.62 -12.93
CA TYR A 247 16.64 8.67 -12.34
C TYR A 247 17.70 9.05 -13.39
N GLU A 248 18.83 9.55 -12.91
CA GLU A 248 20.07 9.71 -13.66
C GLU A 248 20.98 8.50 -13.44
N LYS A 249 21.66 8.05 -14.49
CA LYS A 249 22.58 6.91 -14.45
C LYS A 249 23.96 7.35 -14.92
N HIS A 250 24.97 7.00 -14.13
CA HIS A 250 26.38 7.26 -14.44
C HIS A 250 27.22 6.04 -14.08
N ASP A 251 28.26 5.76 -14.87
CA ASP A 251 29.13 4.60 -14.63
C ASP A 251 29.95 4.75 -13.35
N VAL A 252 30.37 5.99 -13.05
CA VAL A 252 31.13 6.35 -11.85
C VAL A 252 30.51 7.59 -11.21
N ILE A 253 30.17 7.49 -9.93
CA ILE A 253 29.63 8.59 -9.11
C ILE A 253 30.57 8.82 -7.93
N ALA A 254 30.81 10.07 -7.59
CA ALA A 254 31.51 10.48 -6.39
C ALA A 254 30.61 11.39 -5.54
N ILE A 255 30.24 10.94 -4.34
CA ILE A 255 29.58 11.79 -3.35
C ILE A 255 30.67 12.42 -2.50
N THR A 256 30.71 13.75 -2.41
CA THR A 256 31.83 14.47 -1.79
C THR A 256 31.37 15.51 -0.79
N GLY A 257 32.11 15.68 0.31
CA GLY A 257 32.02 16.85 1.18
C GLY A 257 30.99 16.77 2.31
N GLY A 258 30.16 15.73 2.34
CA GLY A 258 29.19 15.48 3.41
C GLY A 258 29.77 14.72 4.60
N ASP A 259 29.01 14.66 5.68
CA ASP A 259 29.27 13.75 6.80
C ASP A 259 28.70 12.36 6.44
N ILE A 260 29.57 11.37 6.25
CA ILE A 260 29.15 10.00 5.93
C ILE A 260 28.91 9.25 7.23
N LEU A 261 27.68 8.78 7.42
CA LEU A 261 27.30 8.02 8.61
C LEU A 261 27.63 6.54 8.44
N ASP A 262 28.58 6.07 9.24
CA ASP A 262 28.84 4.64 9.43
C ASP A 262 27.94 4.12 10.56
N VAL A 263 26.74 3.70 10.17
CA VAL A 263 25.75 3.10 11.08
C VAL A 263 26.18 1.76 11.65
N GLU A 264 27.19 1.11 11.10
CA GLU A 264 27.64 -0.20 11.54
C GLU A 264 28.61 -0.08 12.73
N ASN A 265 29.49 0.92 12.67
CA ASN A 265 30.50 1.17 13.70
C ASN A 265 30.18 2.34 14.64
N ASN A 266 28.99 2.96 14.50
CA ASN A 266 28.59 4.16 15.26
C ASN A 266 29.56 5.35 15.07
N GLN A 267 30.01 5.56 13.83
CA GLN A 267 31.00 6.59 13.50
C GLN A 267 30.50 7.52 12.39
N SER A 268 31.13 8.69 12.27
CA SER A 268 30.89 9.62 11.17
C SER A 268 32.21 10.03 10.54
N ILE A 269 32.27 10.04 9.21
CA ILE A 269 33.42 10.52 8.44
C ILE A 269 33.06 11.91 7.94
N SER A 270 33.57 12.94 8.61
CA SER A 270 33.37 14.32 8.19
C SER A 270 34.15 14.65 6.92
N ASN A 271 33.53 15.45 6.05
CA ASN A 271 34.08 15.80 4.73
C ASN A 271 34.53 14.53 3.96
N GLY A 272 33.64 13.53 3.95
CA GLY A 272 33.92 12.22 3.38
C GLY A 272 33.72 12.16 1.87
N VAL A 273 34.20 11.07 1.29
CA VAL A 273 33.99 10.67 -0.11
C VAL A 273 33.44 9.25 -0.17
N VAL A 274 32.37 9.05 -0.94
CA VAL A 274 31.89 7.73 -1.38
C VAL A 274 32.08 7.63 -2.88
N LEU A 275 32.82 6.62 -3.34
CA LEU A 275 32.94 6.30 -4.76
C LEU A 275 32.06 5.11 -5.12
N ILE A 276 31.20 5.29 -6.12
CA ILE A 276 30.30 4.27 -6.64
C ILE A 276 30.70 3.99 -8.08
N LYS A 277 30.75 2.71 -8.45
CA LYS A 277 30.94 2.26 -9.83
C LYS A 277 29.93 1.17 -10.16
N ASN A 278 29.18 1.34 -11.24
CA ASN A 278 28.19 0.37 -11.71
C ASN A 278 27.23 -0.13 -10.59
N GLY A 279 26.72 0.80 -9.77
CA GLY A 279 25.78 0.45 -8.68
C GLY A 279 26.40 -0.20 -7.45
N ARG A 280 27.73 -0.25 -7.35
CA ARG A 280 28.45 -0.78 -6.18
C ARG A 280 29.34 0.28 -5.54
N ILE A 281 29.38 0.30 -4.22
CA ILE A 281 30.29 1.15 -3.46
C ILE A 281 31.71 0.55 -3.60
N THR A 282 32.68 1.36 -4.02
CA THR A 282 34.06 0.92 -4.24
C THR A 282 35.03 1.44 -3.21
N LYS A 283 34.82 2.67 -2.71
CA LYS A 283 35.63 3.30 -1.66
C LYS A 283 34.78 4.22 -0.80
N VAL A 284 35.12 4.29 0.49
CA VAL A 284 34.54 5.20 1.48
C VAL A 284 35.67 5.69 2.38
N GLY A 285 35.73 6.98 2.68
CA GLY A 285 36.81 7.54 3.49
C GLY A 285 36.89 9.05 3.47
N ALA A 286 37.84 9.62 4.21
CA ALA A 286 38.08 11.05 4.25
C ALA A 286 38.56 11.58 2.87
N ALA A 287 38.17 12.81 2.52
CA ALA A 287 38.46 13.38 1.20
C ALA A 287 39.96 13.46 0.85
N ASN A 288 40.84 13.59 1.84
CA ASN A 288 42.29 13.60 1.62
C ASN A 288 42.88 12.22 1.27
N ASN A 289 42.12 11.13 1.47
CA ASN A 289 42.58 9.76 1.25
C ASN A 289 42.02 9.14 -0.04
N ILE A 290 41.05 9.80 -0.71
CA ILE A 290 40.37 9.25 -1.87
C ILE A 290 40.46 10.23 -3.04
N ALA A 291 41.22 9.84 -4.07
CA ALA A 291 41.23 10.54 -5.35
C ALA A 291 39.93 10.28 -6.12
N ILE A 292 39.29 11.36 -6.58
CA ILE A 292 38.10 11.28 -7.43
C ILE A 292 38.53 10.98 -8.87
N PRO A 293 38.04 9.90 -9.49
CA PRO A 293 38.39 9.57 -10.88
C PRO A 293 37.96 10.67 -11.86
N ALA A 294 38.77 10.92 -12.88
CA ALA A 294 38.40 11.83 -13.97
C ALA A 294 37.12 11.35 -14.67
N GLY A 295 36.18 12.27 -14.94
CA GLY A 295 34.90 11.95 -15.57
C GLY A 295 33.85 11.35 -14.62
N ALA A 296 34.14 11.17 -13.33
CA ALA A 296 33.12 10.81 -12.35
C ALA A 296 32.04 11.90 -12.24
N TYR A 297 30.78 11.50 -12.14
CA TYR A 297 29.70 12.42 -11.81
C TYR A 297 29.76 12.77 -10.33
N VAL A 298 29.92 14.06 -10.01
CA VAL A 298 30.14 14.52 -8.64
C VAL A 298 28.84 15.03 -8.02
N ILE A 299 28.42 14.41 -6.92
CA ILE A 299 27.34 14.89 -6.06
C ILE A 299 27.96 15.63 -4.88
N ASN A 300 27.73 16.94 -4.81
CA ASN A 300 28.22 17.76 -3.70
C ASN A 300 27.26 17.65 -2.49
N ALA A 301 27.72 16.99 -1.44
CA ALA A 301 27.01 16.79 -0.18
C ALA A 301 27.52 17.72 0.95
N LYS A 302 28.26 18.80 0.63
CA LYS A 302 28.77 19.73 1.64
C LYS A 302 27.64 20.27 2.53
N GLY A 303 27.83 20.17 3.85
CA GLY A 303 26.85 20.58 4.85
C GLY A 303 25.65 19.65 4.99
N LYS A 304 25.68 18.48 4.35
CA LYS A 304 24.65 17.45 4.37
C LYS A 304 25.17 16.17 5.01
N THR A 305 24.26 15.27 5.36
CA THR A 305 24.60 13.94 5.89
C THR A 305 24.28 12.88 4.85
N VAL A 306 25.17 11.91 4.70
CA VAL A 306 25.05 10.78 3.77
C VAL A 306 24.80 9.53 4.61
N LEU A 307 23.66 8.86 4.40
CA LEU A 307 23.23 7.68 5.14
C LEU A 307 23.00 6.49 4.19
N PRO A 308 23.08 5.25 4.68
CA PRO A 308 22.54 4.11 3.94
C PRO A 308 21.05 4.33 3.63
N GLY A 309 20.57 3.76 2.53
CA GLY A 309 19.15 3.74 2.23
C GLY A 309 18.33 3.08 3.33
N LEU A 310 17.15 3.65 3.61
CA LEU A 310 16.30 3.20 4.70
C LEU A 310 15.59 1.89 4.34
N TRP A 311 15.30 1.13 5.38
CA TRP A 311 14.54 -0.11 5.36
C TRP A 311 13.25 0.08 6.14
N ASP A 312 12.13 -0.31 5.55
CA ASP A 312 10.86 -0.45 6.24
C ASP A 312 10.51 -1.94 6.33
N MET A 313 10.54 -2.50 7.53
CA MET A 313 10.30 -3.92 7.76
C MET A 313 8.82 -4.28 7.84
N HIS A 314 7.88 -3.34 7.75
CA HIS A 314 6.46 -3.70 7.74
C HIS A 314 5.71 -2.82 6.76
N ALA A 315 5.97 -3.02 5.48
CA ALA A 315 5.23 -2.37 4.42
C ALA A 315 4.03 -3.22 3.99
N HIS A 316 2.99 -2.55 3.51
CA HIS A 316 1.93 -3.15 2.70
C HIS A 316 1.86 -2.40 1.37
N PHE A 317 2.31 -3.05 0.30
CA PHE A 317 2.36 -2.43 -1.02
C PHE A 317 0.97 -2.46 -1.66
N GLU A 318 0.07 -1.56 -1.25
CA GLU A 318 -1.34 -1.66 -1.62
C GLU A 318 -1.61 -1.22 -3.07
N GLN A 319 -0.89 -0.22 -3.56
CA GLN A 319 -0.93 0.29 -4.93
C GLN A 319 0.47 0.50 -5.52
N ALA A 320 0.58 0.68 -6.83
CA ALA A 320 1.88 0.83 -7.50
C ALA A 320 2.59 2.15 -7.10
N GLU A 321 1.81 3.17 -6.72
CA GLU A 321 2.24 4.50 -6.27
C GLU A 321 3.08 4.47 -4.99
N TRP A 322 2.96 3.40 -4.18
CA TRP A 322 3.84 3.20 -3.02
C TRP A 322 5.31 3.12 -3.42
N GLY A 323 5.63 2.63 -4.62
CA GLY A 323 7.01 2.52 -5.09
C GLY A 323 7.74 3.85 -5.17
N PRO A 324 7.28 4.82 -5.98
CA PRO A 324 7.85 6.15 -5.96
C PRO A 324 7.72 6.86 -4.61
N ALA A 325 6.63 6.66 -3.84
CA ALA A 325 6.48 7.28 -2.52
C ALA A 325 7.54 6.80 -1.51
N TYR A 326 7.80 5.49 -1.43
CA TYR A 326 8.86 4.93 -0.58
C TYR A 326 10.25 5.44 -0.98
N LEU A 327 10.56 5.40 -2.29
CA LEU A 327 11.84 5.92 -2.76
C LEU A 327 11.99 7.41 -2.49
N ALA A 328 10.93 8.21 -2.63
CA ALA A 328 10.98 9.64 -2.33
C ALA A 328 11.31 9.90 -0.86
N ALA A 329 10.82 9.03 0.03
CA ALA A 329 11.15 9.05 1.44
C ALA A 329 12.54 8.47 1.79
N GLY A 330 13.32 8.05 0.79
CA GLY A 330 14.64 7.45 1.00
C GLY A 330 14.60 6.00 1.50
N VAL A 331 13.43 5.36 1.46
CA VAL A 331 13.27 3.92 1.70
C VAL A 331 13.66 3.18 0.42
N THR A 332 14.84 2.55 0.44
CA THR A 332 15.38 1.80 -0.70
C THR A 332 15.07 0.32 -0.62
N THR A 333 14.65 -0.18 0.54
CA THR A 333 14.25 -1.57 0.75
C THR A 333 13.00 -1.63 1.61
N VAL A 334 12.05 -2.48 1.26
CA VAL A 334 10.88 -2.78 2.08
C VAL A 334 10.75 -4.28 2.28
N ARG A 335 10.28 -4.70 3.45
CA ARG A 335 9.63 -6.00 3.61
C ARG A 335 8.13 -5.81 3.46
N ASP A 336 7.58 -6.28 2.34
CA ASP A 336 6.13 -6.43 2.20
C ASP A 336 5.68 -7.57 3.12
N CYS A 337 4.89 -7.22 4.15
CA CYS A 337 4.56 -8.10 5.29
C CYS A 337 3.24 -8.86 5.10
N GLY A 338 2.95 -9.25 3.85
CA GLY A 338 1.72 -9.94 3.48
C GLY A 338 0.90 -9.13 2.50
N ASN A 339 0.60 -9.73 1.36
CA ASN A 339 -0.11 -9.12 0.23
C ASN A 339 -0.68 -10.24 -0.65
N GLU A 340 -1.46 -9.87 -1.67
CA GLU A 340 -1.92 -10.82 -2.68
C GLU A 340 -0.73 -11.40 -3.44
N PHE A 341 -0.72 -12.73 -3.56
CA PHE A 341 0.38 -13.46 -4.16
C PHE A 341 0.70 -12.99 -5.58
N GLU A 342 -0.33 -12.84 -6.42
CA GLU A 342 -0.20 -12.46 -7.82
C GLU A 342 0.22 -10.99 -7.97
N TYR A 343 -0.26 -10.11 -7.09
CA TYR A 343 0.04 -8.68 -7.09
C TYR A 343 1.50 -8.41 -6.74
N ILE A 344 1.96 -8.88 -5.58
CA ILE A 344 3.29 -8.53 -5.07
C ILE A 344 4.41 -9.13 -5.93
N ASN A 345 4.17 -10.32 -6.52
CA ASN A 345 5.08 -10.91 -7.49
C ASN A 345 5.21 -10.04 -8.74
N ALA A 346 4.10 -9.53 -9.30
CA ALA A 346 4.14 -8.65 -10.46
C ALA A 346 4.82 -7.31 -10.17
N VAL A 347 4.52 -6.71 -9.00
CA VAL A 347 5.15 -5.47 -8.53
C VAL A 347 6.66 -5.63 -8.42
N GLN A 348 7.14 -6.63 -7.67
CA GLN A 348 8.57 -6.89 -7.51
C GLN A 348 9.25 -7.15 -8.86
N GLN A 349 8.69 -8.03 -9.69
CA GLN A 349 9.27 -8.34 -10.99
C GLN A 349 9.34 -7.13 -11.92
N ALA A 350 8.35 -6.24 -11.88
CA ALA A 350 8.37 -5.01 -12.68
C ALA A 350 9.50 -4.07 -12.22
N ILE A 351 9.70 -3.90 -10.91
CA ILE A 351 10.78 -3.10 -10.36
C ILE A 351 12.15 -3.72 -10.71
N ASP A 352 12.33 -5.03 -10.48
CA ASP A 352 13.60 -5.73 -10.72
C ASP A 352 14.02 -5.71 -12.20
N LYS A 353 13.05 -5.73 -13.12
CA LYS A 353 13.28 -5.63 -14.57
C LYS A 353 13.43 -4.18 -15.08
N GLY A 354 13.33 -3.18 -14.19
CA GLY A 354 13.39 -1.76 -14.57
C GLY A 354 12.13 -1.24 -15.28
N ASN A 355 11.04 -1.99 -15.27
CA ASN A 355 9.74 -1.61 -15.82
C ASN A 355 8.83 -0.92 -14.79
N GLY A 356 9.30 -0.75 -13.55
CA GLY A 356 8.63 -0.03 -12.47
C GLY A 356 9.62 0.84 -11.68
N ILE A 357 9.09 1.67 -10.78
CA ILE A 357 9.87 2.50 -9.86
C ILE A 357 9.49 2.10 -8.45
N GLY A 358 10.48 1.72 -7.64
CA GLY A 358 10.26 1.40 -6.24
C GLY A 358 11.49 0.84 -5.53
N PRO A 359 11.39 0.63 -4.22
CA PRO A 359 12.45 0.00 -3.42
C PRO A 359 12.70 -1.45 -3.84
N HIS A 360 13.77 -2.05 -3.32
CA HIS A 360 13.91 -3.50 -3.28
C HIS A 360 12.80 -4.09 -2.41
N ILE A 361 12.14 -5.14 -2.87
CA ILE A 361 11.02 -5.76 -2.13
C ILE A 361 11.46 -7.13 -1.63
N ILE A 362 11.44 -7.28 -0.30
CA ILE A 362 11.52 -8.57 0.40
C ILE A 362 10.09 -9.02 0.66
N LYS A 363 9.71 -10.20 0.19
CA LYS A 363 8.32 -10.68 0.30
C LYS A 363 8.16 -11.65 1.47
N ALA A 364 7.26 -11.34 2.39
CA ALA A 364 6.78 -12.28 3.40
C ALA A 364 5.44 -12.88 2.97
N GLY A 365 5.41 -14.21 2.78
CA GLY A 365 4.25 -14.91 2.27
C GLY A 365 3.20 -15.10 3.34
N ILE A 366 2.06 -14.40 3.24
CA ILE A 366 1.01 -14.49 4.25
C ILE A 366 0.26 -15.83 4.17
N VAL A 367 0.12 -16.47 5.32
CA VAL A 367 -0.63 -17.72 5.50
C VAL A 367 -1.62 -17.50 6.63
N ASP A 368 -2.86 -17.90 6.38
CA ASP A 368 -3.90 -17.80 7.38
C ASP A 368 -4.74 -19.09 7.46
N GLY A 369 -5.49 -19.27 8.54
CA GLY A 369 -6.44 -20.38 8.69
C GLY A 369 -7.81 -20.05 8.10
N SER A 370 -8.69 -21.04 8.03
CA SER A 370 -10.10 -20.80 7.67
C SER A 370 -10.90 -20.27 8.85
N GLY A 371 -11.88 -19.40 8.62
CA GLY A 371 -12.76 -18.87 9.67
C GLY A 371 -13.39 -17.53 9.34
N GLN A 372 -14.08 -16.94 10.32
CA GLN A 372 -14.74 -15.63 10.17
C GLN A 372 -13.75 -14.46 10.06
N TYR A 373 -12.59 -14.57 10.70
CA TYR A 373 -11.56 -13.51 10.77
C TYR A 373 -10.42 -13.71 9.76
N ALA A 374 -10.67 -14.61 8.82
CA ALA A 374 -9.74 -15.11 7.85
C ALA A 374 -9.45 -14.02 6.79
N LEU A 375 -8.17 -13.81 6.43
CA LEU A 375 -7.70 -12.89 5.38
C LEU A 375 -7.11 -13.61 4.15
N GLY A 376 -7.54 -13.23 2.95
CA GLY A 376 -6.98 -13.69 1.67
C GLY A 376 -7.34 -15.13 1.26
N VAL A 377 -6.74 -15.61 0.18
CA VAL A 377 -7.07 -16.95 -0.39
C VAL A 377 -6.05 -18.05 -0.06
N ILE A 378 -4.88 -17.70 0.46
CA ILE A 378 -3.82 -18.68 0.78
C ILE A 378 -4.02 -19.17 2.22
N ARG A 379 -4.46 -20.44 2.34
CA ARG A 379 -4.90 -21.04 3.60
C ARG A 379 -4.14 -22.31 3.96
N ALA A 380 -3.96 -22.54 5.25
CA ALA A 380 -3.51 -23.82 5.79
C ALA A 380 -4.29 -24.21 7.06
N ASN A 381 -4.89 -25.40 7.03
CA ASN A 381 -5.64 -26.01 8.13
C ASN A 381 -5.15 -27.44 8.47
N THR A 382 -4.30 -28.02 7.64
CA THR A 382 -3.62 -29.30 7.89
C THR A 382 -2.12 -29.17 7.66
N LYS A 383 -1.36 -30.18 8.12
CA LYS A 383 0.08 -30.29 7.88
C LYS A 383 0.43 -30.26 6.39
N GLU A 384 -0.31 -31.01 5.58
CA GLU A 384 -0.07 -31.12 4.14
C GLU A 384 -0.32 -29.79 3.43
N GLU A 385 -1.35 -29.05 3.85
CA GLU A 385 -1.61 -27.70 3.35
C GLU A 385 -0.52 -26.72 3.77
N ALA A 386 -0.09 -26.75 5.04
CA ALA A 386 1.01 -25.93 5.53
C ALA A 386 2.29 -26.15 4.70
N ILE A 387 2.65 -27.42 4.45
CA ILE A 387 3.81 -27.77 3.64
C ILE A 387 3.68 -27.19 2.22
N LYS A 388 2.55 -27.43 1.55
CA LYS A 388 2.33 -26.97 0.17
C LYS A 388 2.38 -25.44 0.05
N VAL A 389 1.80 -24.73 1.01
CA VAL A 389 1.76 -23.27 1.00
C VAL A 389 3.16 -22.69 1.19
N VAL A 390 3.94 -23.20 2.14
CA VAL A 390 5.33 -22.74 2.36
C VAL A 390 6.20 -23.04 1.13
N GLN A 391 6.06 -24.24 0.53
CA GLN A 391 6.76 -24.60 -0.70
C GLN A 391 6.42 -23.66 -1.86
N ARG A 392 5.12 -23.37 -2.08
CA ARG A 392 4.68 -22.42 -3.11
C ARG A 392 5.35 -21.05 -2.93
N TYR A 393 5.41 -20.54 -1.70
CA TYR A 393 6.07 -19.26 -1.43
C TYR A 393 7.58 -19.33 -1.70
N LYS A 394 8.26 -20.39 -1.25
CA LYS A 394 9.69 -20.59 -1.51
C LYS A 394 10.01 -20.63 -3.01
N GLU A 395 9.24 -21.41 -3.77
CA GLU A 395 9.39 -21.57 -5.23
C GLU A 395 9.21 -20.26 -5.99
N ASN A 396 8.46 -19.31 -5.42
CA ASN A 396 8.22 -17.98 -5.99
C ASN A 396 9.10 -16.88 -5.39
N GLY A 397 10.20 -17.27 -4.74
CA GLY A 397 11.24 -16.36 -4.27
C GLY A 397 10.84 -15.51 -3.04
N PHE A 398 9.83 -15.94 -2.28
CA PHE A 398 9.56 -15.33 -0.98
C PHE A 398 10.67 -15.71 0.00
N GLN A 399 10.99 -14.78 0.89
CA GLN A 399 12.14 -14.88 1.80
C GLN A 399 11.73 -15.05 3.27
N GLN A 400 10.43 -15.01 3.55
CA GLN A 400 9.86 -15.18 4.87
C GLN A 400 8.41 -15.67 4.75
N ILE A 401 7.88 -16.30 5.80
CA ILE A 401 6.46 -16.62 5.94
C ILE A 401 5.84 -15.69 6.99
N LYS A 402 4.66 -15.14 6.72
CA LYS A 402 3.86 -14.34 7.64
C LYS A 402 2.67 -15.17 8.13
N ILE A 403 2.58 -15.42 9.43
CA ILE A 403 1.40 -16.05 10.06
C ILE A 403 0.36 -14.99 10.40
N TYR A 404 -0.91 -15.28 10.09
CA TYR A 404 -2.04 -14.41 10.39
C TYR A 404 -3.03 -15.01 11.39
N SER A 405 -4.04 -14.20 11.74
CA SER A 405 -4.81 -14.33 12.98
C SER A 405 -5.66 -15.59 13.12
N SER A 406 -6.03 -16.26 12.02
CA SER A 406 -6.93 -17.42 12.03
C SER A 406 -6.21 -18.76 11.94
N VAL A 407 -4.87 -18.78 11.86
CA VAL A 407 -4.10 -20.04 11.89
C VAL A 407 -4.30 -20.74 13.23
N LYS A 408 -4.64 -22.04 13.19
CA LYS A 408 -4.82 -22.84 14.41
C LYS A 408 -3.48 -23.14 15.10
N PRO A 409 -3.44 -23.27 16.44
CA PRO A 409 -2.19 -23.47 17.18
C PRO A 409 -1.34 -24.64 16.66
N GLU A 410 -1.95 -25.78 16.36
CA GLU A 410 -1.26 -26.97 15.86
C GLU A 410 -0.66 -26.79 14.46
N ILE A 411 -1.17 -25.85 13.67
CA ILE A 411 -0.70 -25.58 12.30
C ILE A 411 0.48 -24.60 12.29
N ILE A 412 0.59 -23.72 13.29
CA ILE A 412 1.74 -22.80 13.43
C ILE A 412 3.04 -23.59 13.38
N LYS A 413 3.13 -24.67 14.17
CA LYS A 413 4.32 -25.52 14.23
C LYS A 413 4.64 -26.19 12.90
N GLU A 414 3.64 -26.65 12.16
CA GLU A 414 3.84 -27.30 10.85
C GLU A 414 4.31 -26.31 9.79
N ILE A 415 3.75 -25.08 9.78
CA ILE A 415 4.23 -23.99 8.93
C ILE A 415 5.68 -23.66 9.25
N SER A 416 6.00 -23.41 10.53
CA SER A 416 7.35 -23.03 10.95
C SER A 416 8.38 -24.11 10.68
N THR A 417 8.03 -25.37 10.94
CA THR A 417 8.92 -26.51 10.67
C THR A 417 9.29 -26.58 9.19
N GLU A 418 8.33 -26.46 8.27
CA GLU A 418 8.63 -26.47 6.85
C GLU A 418 9.38 -25.20 6.40
N ALA A 419 9.00 -24.03 6.94
CA ALA A 419 9.67 -22.77 6.65
C ALA A 419 11.16 -22.85 7.00
N HIS A 420 11.48 -23.28 8.22
CA HIS A 420 12.85 -23.47 8.67
C HIS A 420 13.59 -24.53 7.86
N ARG A 421 12.95 -25.64 7.48
CA ARG A 421 13.54 -26.65 6.59
C ARG A 421 13.96 -26.05 5.24
N LEU A 422 13.22 -25.06 4.74
CA LEU A 422 13.50 -24.35 3.50
C LEU A 422 14.33 -23.05 3.69
N GLY A 423 14.80 -22.80 4.92
CA GLY A 423 15.64 -21.66 5.28
C GLY A 423 14.89 -20.33 5.33
N LEU A 424 13.56 -20.35 5.50
CA LEU A 424 12.71 -19.15 5.63
C LEU A 424 12.43 -18.89 7.12
N PRO A 425 12.68 -17.69 7.65
CA PRO A 425 12.15 -17.29 8.94
C PRO A 425 10.62 -17.15 8.89
N VAL A 426 10.01 -17.09 10.07
CA VAL A 426 8.57 -16.89 10.29
C VAL A 426 8.34 -15.61 11.09
N THR A 427 7.54 -14.71 10.55
CA THR A 427 7.03 -13.50 11.21
C THR A 427 5.52 -13.59 11.30
N GLY A 428 4.85 -12.71 12.04
CA GLY A 428 3.40 -12.80 12.13
C GLY A 428 2.74 -12.04 13.25
N HIS A 429 1.41 -12.10 13.17
CA HIS A 429 0.57 -11.95 14.33
C HIS A 429 0.70 -13.17 15.23
N ILE A 430 0.43 -13.00 16.51
CA ILE A 430 0.09 -14.14 17.36
C ILE A 430 -1.38 -14.50 17.09
N PRO A 431 -1.69 -15.72 16.60
CA PRO A 431 -3.07 -16.07 16.23
C PRO A 431 -4.05 -16.03 17.40
N ILE A 432 -5.33 -15.92 17.09
CA ILE A 432 -6.40 -15.90 18.09
C ILE A 432 -6.38 -17.20 18.90
N GLY A 433 -6.39 -17.08 20.23
CA GLY A 433 -6.36 -18.23 21.14
C GLY A 433 -4.95 -18.77 21.42
N VAL A 434 -3.90 -18.11 20.93
CA VAL A 434 -2.49 -18.48 21.16
C VAL A 434 -1.84 -17.41 22.03
N THR A 435 -1.03 -17.82 23.01
CA THR A 435 -0.19 -16.88 23.76
C THR A 435 1.07 -16.53 22.99
N LEU A 436 1.69 -15.39 23.32
CA LEU A 436 2.97 -14.97 22.73
C LEU A 436 4.02 -16.09 22.82
N GLN A 437 4.17 -16.72 23.99
CA GLN A 437 5.10 -17.82 24.22
C GLN A 437 4.77 -19.04 23.37
N GLN A 438 3.49 -19.44 23.28
CA GLN A 438 3.08 -20.59 22.45
C GLN A 438 3.39 -20.38 20.96
N GLY A 439 3.21 -19.16 20.44
CA GLY A 439 3.55 -18.84 19.06
C GLY A 439 5.06 -18.97 18.81
N ILE A 440 5.87 -18.43 19.70
CA ILE A 440 7.35 -18.49 19.63
C ILE A 440 7.86 -19.92 19.82
N ASP A 441 7.34 -20.68 20.79
CA ASP A 441 7.65 -22.10 21.00
C ASP A 441 7.25 -22.98 19.80
N SER A 442 6.28 -22.51 19.01
CA SER A 442 5.87 -23.14 17.75
C SER A 442 6.74 -22.73 16.55
N GLY A 443 7.82 -21.96 16.79
CA GLY A 443 8.83 -21.64 15.78
C GLY A 443 8.69 -20.28 15.10
N MET A 444 7.88 -19.35 15.64
CA MET A 444 7.89 -17.97 15.16
C MET A 444 9.19 -17.25 15.55
N ASP A 445 9.93 -16.75 14.58
CA ASP A 445 11.20 -16.03 14.78
C ASP A 445 11.00 -14.54 15.09
N GLN A 446 9.88 -13.98 14.61
CA GLN A 446 9.57 -12.56 14.75
C GLN A 446 8.10 -12.34 15.06
N VAL A 447 7.81 -11.28 15.81
CA VAL A 447 6.44 -10.86 16.16
C VAL A 447 6.21 -9.46 15.66
N ASN A 448 5.17 -9.27 14.85
CA ASN A 448 4.76 -7.97 14.39
C ASN A 448 3.74 -7.37 15.35
N HIS A 449 3.87 -6.07 15.57
CA HIS A 449 3.05 -5.24 16.45
C HIS A 449 3.35 -5.42 17.94
N ILE A 450 3.68 -4.30 18.59
CA ILE A 450 3.98 -4.24 20.02
C ILE A 450 2.80 -4.67 20.91
N SER A 451 1.58 -4.67 20.36
CA SER A 451 0.36 -5.03 21.08
C SER A 451 0.36 -6.48 21.57
N PHE A 452 1.00 -7.42 20.87
CA PHE A 452 1.12 -8.81 21.32
C PHE A 452 2.08 -8.96 22.51
N VAL A 453 3.18 -8.20 22.52
CA VAL A 453 4.06 -8.12 23.69
C VAL A 453 3.31 -7.50 24.86
N ASN A 454 2.62 -6.38 24.63
CA ASN A 454 1.78 -5.76 25.66
C ASN A 454 0.69 -6.70 26.20
N ALA A 455 0.07 -7.53 25.35
CA ALA A 455 -0.95 -8.49 25.77
C ALA A 455 -0.40 -9.57 26.72
N ALA A 456 0.87 -9.96 26.55
CA ALA A 456 1.54 -10.93 27.42
C ALA A 456 1.95 -10.36 28.79
N LEU A 457 1.95 -9.03 28.95
CA LEU A 457 2.38 -8.36 30.17
C LEU A 457 1.22 -8.07 31.12
N LYS A 458 1.44 -8.38 32.39
CA LYS A 458 0.55 -8.06 33.51
C LYS A 458 0.55 -6.56 33.78
N LYS A 459 -0.66 -6.04 34.00
CA LYS A 459 -0.92 -4.61 34.26
C LYS A 459 -1.49 -4.45 35.67
N ASN A 460 -1.18 -3.34 36.32
CA ASN A 460 -1.79 -2.97 37.60
C ASN A 460 -3.24 -2.47 37.39
N LYS A 461 -3.90 -2.03 38.47
CA LYS A 461 -5.31 -1.58 38.44
C LYS A 461 -5.50 -0.34 37.56
N GLU A 462 -4.46 0.46 37.42
CA GLU A 462 -4.40 1.66 36.59
C GLU A 462 -4.07 1.35 35.12
N GLY A 463 -3.86 0.07 34.77
CA GLY A 463 -3.54 -0.36 33.41
C GLY A 463 -2.08 -0.16 33.00
N LEU A 464 -1.19 0.18 33.93
CA LEU A 464 0.25 0.35 33.71
C LEU A 464 1.01 -0.96 33.94
N ILE A 465 2.14 -1.10 33.25
CA ILE A 465 3.02 -2.27 33.37
C ILE A 465 4.05 -2.02 34.49
N ASP A 466 4.15 -2.96 35.43
CA ASP A 466 5.25 -3.02 36.38
C ASP A 466 6.36 -3.90 35.80
N PHE A 467 7.45 -3.28 35.34
CA PHE A 467 8.58 -3.99 34.74
C PHE A 467 9.48 -4.69 35.76
N SER A 468 9.22 -4.50 37.06
CA SER A 468 9.88 -5.25 38.14
C SER A 468 9.11 -6.50 38.59
N ASP A 469 7.86 -6.67 38.15
CA ASP A 469 7.07 -7.88 38.42
C ASP A 469 7.76 -9.09 37.77
N THR A 470 7.97 -10.15 38.56
CA THR A 470 8.72 -11.34 38.13
C THR A 470 8.09 -12.06 36.93
N ALA A 471 6.77 -12.00 36.77
CA ALA A 471 6.10 -12.56 35.60
C ALA A 471 6.38 -11.74 34.34
N ASN A 472 6.42 -10.40 34.45
CA ASN A 472 6.77 -9.52 33.33
C ASN A 472 8.23 -9.69 32.94
N VAL A 473 9.15 -9.74 33.91
CA VAL A 473 10.58 -10.02 33.68
C VAL A 473 10.77 -11.36 32.96
N ALA A 474 9.99 -12.38 33.31
CA ALA A 474 10.04 -13.68 32.64
C ALA A 474 9.66 -13.60 31.15
N VAL A 475 8.76 -12.69 30.74
CA VAL A 475 8.43 -12.46 29.33
C VAL A 475 9.63 -11.91 28.56
N PHE A 476 10.32 -10.89 29.09
CA PHE A 476 11.51 -10.32 28.44
C PHE A 476 12.65 -11.34 28.35
N ASN A 477 12.90 -12.07 29.44
CA ASN A 477 13.90 -13.15 29.45
C ASN A 477 13.57 -14.23 28.42
N PHE A 478 12.30 -14.59 28.26
CA PHE A 478 11.84 -15.53 27.25
C PHE A 478 12.12 -14.99 25.83
N LEU A 479 11.70 -13.77 25.52
CA LEU A 479 11.94 -13.14 24.21
C LEU A 479 13.43 -13.09 23.87
N LYS A 480 14.28 -12.74 24.85
CA LYS A 480 15.73 -12.70 24.72
C LYS A 480 16.32 -14.09 24.48
N ALA A 481 15.94 -15.09 25.28
CA ALA A 481 16.45 -16.46 25.15
C ALA A 481 16.12 -17.08 23.79
N HIS A 482 14.98 -16.70 23.19
CA HIS A 482 14.55 -17.15 21.88
C HIS A 482 15.05 -16.27 20.72
N HIS A 483 15.83 -15.22 20.99
CA HIS A 483 16.36 -14.28 19.98
C HIS A 483 15.26 -13.67 19.09
N VAL A 484 14.08 -13.42 19.66
CA VAL A 484 12.92 -12.94 18.91
C VAL A 484 13.19 -11.54 18.36
N VAL A 485 12.82 -11.31 17.11
CA VAL A 485 12.79 -9.96 16.53
C VAL A 485 11.41 -9.35 16.72
N ILE A 486 11.36 -8.14 17.26
CA ILE A 486 10.12 -7.39 17.42
C ILE A 486 10.08 -6.26 16.39
N ASP A 487 8.94 -6.16 15.74
CA ASP A 487 8.57 -5.06 14.86
C ASP A 487 7.41 -4.31 15.52
N PRO A 488 7.67 -3.20 16.25
CA PRO A 488 6.70 -2.56 17.12
C PRO A 488 5.49 -1.90 16.43
N THR A 489 5.69 -1.35 15.22
CA THR A 489 4.71 -0.55 14.48
C THR A 489 4.06 0.54 15.33
N LEU A 490 4.84 1.34 16.07
CA LEU A 490 4.30 2.35 16.99
C LEU A 490 3.51 3.46 16.27
N GLY A 491 3.92 3.85 15.06
CA GLY A 491 3.31 4.93 14.29
C GLY A 491 1.85 4.67 13.94
N VAL A 492 1.51 3.45 13.50
CA VAL A 492 0.11 3.10 13.20
C VAL A 492 -0.74 3.12 14.47
N TYR A 493 -0.20 2.68 15.62
CA TYR A 493 -0.92 2.77 16.89
C TYR A 493 -1.10 4.22 17.36
N GLU A 494 -0.09 5.07 17.21
CA GLU A 494 -0.20 6.50 17.53
C GLU A 494 -1.32 7.14 16.70
N MET A 495 -1.40 6.80 15.41
CA MET A 495 -2.45 7.25 14.50
C MET A 495 -3.83 6.72 14.90
N MET A 496 -3.97 5.42 15.15
CA MET A 496 -5.25 4.80 15.54
C MET A 496 -5.79 5.32 16.88
N PHE A 497 -4.91 5.64 17.83
CA PHE A 497 -5.28 6.13 19.15
C PHE A 497 -5.40 7.67 19.26
N ARG A 498 -5.05 8.39 18.19
CA ARG A 498 -5.16 9.85 18.10
C ARG A 498 -6.62 10.29 18.25
N SER A 499 -6.86 11.37 19.00
CA SER A 499 -8.16 12.04 18.96
C SER A 499 -8.41 12.65 17.59
N LEU A 500 -9.59 12.44 17.00
CA LEU A 500 -9.94 13.08 15.73
C LEU A 500 -9.93 14.63 15.80
N LYS A 501 -9.95 15.20 17.01
CA LYS A 501 -9.82 16.66 17.25
C LYS A 501 -8.37 17.16 17.15
N ASP A 502 -7.39 16.28 17.29
CA ASP A 502 -5.97 16.65 17.18
C ASP A 502 -5.56 16.85 15.73
N SER A 503 -4.73 17.87 15.46
CA SER A 503 -4.18 18.05 14.11
C SER A 503 -3.34 16.83 13.70
N ILE A 504 -3.67 16.27 12.53
CA ILE A 504 -2.90 15.18 11.91
C ILE A 504 -1.46 15.59 11.58
N THR A 505 -1.20 16.90 11.43
CA THR A 505 0.14 17.44 11.16
C THR A 505 1.14 17.24 12.29
N LYS A 506 0.68 16.86 13.50
CA LYS A 506 1.54 16.47 14.61
C LYS A 506 2.26 15.14 14.32
N LEU A 507 1.62 14.24 13.58
CA LEU A 507 2.18 12.95 13.17
C LEU A 507 2.95 13.09 11.86
N GLU A 508 2.37 13.83 10.91
CA GLU A 508 2.97 14.07 9.61
C GLU A 508 3.02 15.57 9.25
N PRO A 509 4.14 16.27 9.52
CA PRO A 509 4.28 17.68 9.19
C PRO A 509 4.07 18.02 7.71
N ALA A 510 4.37 17.09 6.80
CA ALA A 510 4.13 17.23 5.37
C ALA A 510 2.72 16.81 4.94
N PHE A 511 1.77 16.62 5.86
CA PHE A 511 0.41 16.14 5.53
C PHE A 511 -0.27 16.93 4.40
N ALA A 512 -0.01 18.23 4.31
CA ALA A 512 -0.58 19.08 3.26
C ALA A 512 -0.15 18.67 1.84
N SER A 513 1.04 18.08 1.67
CA SER A 513 1.55 17.61 0.38
C SER A 513 0.93 16.30 -0.08
N LEU A 514 0.20 15.58 0.79
CA LEU A 514 -0.42 14.32 0.38
C LEU A 514 -1.41 14.53 -0.80
N PRO A 515 -1.54 13.54 -1.68
CA PRO A 515 -2.64 13.45 -2.63
C PRO A 515 -3.99 13.64 -1.94
N GLN A 516 -4.90 14.40 -2.56
CA GLN A 516 -6.22 14.69 -1.99
C GLN A 516 -7.00 13.44 -1.55
N PRO A 517 -7.02 12.32 -2.32
CA PRO A 517 -7.74 11.12 -1.89
C PRO A 517 -7.21 10.46 -0.61
N LEU A 518 -5.93 10.67 -0.26
CA LEU A 518 -5.35 10.15 0.99
C LEU A 518 -5.73 10.97 2.21
N LYS A 519 -6.04 12.26 2.05
CA LYS A 519 -6.24 13.15 3.21
C LYS A 519 -7.43 12.72 4.08
N PRO A 520 -8.62 12.41 3.54
CA PRO A 520 -9.74 11.94 4.35
C PRO A 520 -9.43 10.64 5.10
N LEU A 521 -8.72 9.69 4.48
CA LEU A 521 -8.33 8.43 5.11
C LEU A 521 -7.61 8.67 6.45
N PHE A 522 -6.58 9.51 6.44
CA PHE A 522 -5.78 9.77 7.63
C PHE A 522 -6.44 10.74 8.62
N ILE A 523 -7.20 11.73 8.13
CA ILE A 523 -7.98 12.62 9.01
C ILE A 523 -9.00 11.81 9.82
N ASN A 524 -9.66 10.84 9.18
CA ASN A 524 -10.70 10.01 9.78
C ASN A 524 -10.15 8.80 10.54
N THR A 525 -8.85 8.50 10.43
CA THR A 525 -8.21 7.46 11.24
C THR A 525 -7.88 8.01 12.64
N GLY A 526 -8.53 7.45 13.65
CA GLY A 526 -8.38 7.86 15.05
C GLY A 526 -9.62 7.48 15.86
N VAL A 527 -9.77 8.09 17.05
CA VAL A 527 -10.92 7.87 17.95
C VAL A 527 -11.73 9.15 18.15
N ALA A 528 -13.06 9.00 18.17
CA ALA A 528 -13.99 10.13 18.20
C ALA A 528 -14.21 10.74 19.59
N THR A 529 -14.00 9.97 20.67
CA THR A 529 -14.31 10.41 22.05
C THR A 529 -13.06 10.62 22.88
N ASP A 530 -13.10 11.58 23.81
CA ASP A 530 -11.96 11.93 24.65
C ASP A 530 -11.54 10.77 25.57
N SER A 531 -12.51 9.96 26.04
CA SER A 531 -12.26 8.76 26.85
C SER A 531 -11.49 7.67 26.08
N LEU A 532 -11.84 7.44 24.81
CA LEU A 532 -11.09 6.51 23.96
C LEU A 532 -9.68 7.05 23.68
N ALA A 533 -9.53 8.37 23.46
CA ALA A 533 -8.23 8.99 23.25
C ALA A 533 -7.35 8.91 24.51
N GLU A 534 -7.93 9.05 25.71
CA GLU A 534 -7.22 8.88 26.97
C GLU A 534 -6.73 7.45 27.18
N ARG A 535 -7.60 6.47 26.91
CA ARG A 535 -7.22 5.06 26.92
C ARG A 535 -6.11 4.76 25.90
N GLY A 536 -6.21 5.35 24.72
CA GLY A 536 -5.19 5.29 23.67
C GLY A 536 -3.83 5.84 24.12
N ARG A 537 -3.82 7.00 24.80
CA ARG A 537 -2.60 7.58 25.40
C ARG A 537 -1.97 6.66 26.45
N LEU A 538 -2.78 5.98 27.26
CA LEU A 538 -2.29 4.98 28.22
C LEU A 538 -1.65 3.78 27.50
N PHE A 539 -2.27 3.27 26.43
CA PHE A 539 -1.66 2.21 25.62
C PHE A 539 -0.36 2.66 24.97
N MET A 540 -0.31 3.86 24.38
CA MET A 540 0.92 4.40 23.81
C MET A 540 2.02 4.55 24.87
N LYS A 541 1.69 4.96 26.09
CA LYS A 541 2.65 5.01 27.20
C LYS A 541 3.24 3.63 27.48
N ASN A 542 2.40 2.60 27.61
CA ASN A 542 2.87 1.22 27.80
C ASN A 542 3.73 0.75 26.63
N PHE A 543 3.29 0.98 25.39
CA PHE A 543 4.02 0.57 24.19
C PHE A 543 5.42 1.18 24.12
N LYS A 544 5.55 2.49 24.40
CA LYS A 544 6.85 3.17 24.46
C LYS A 544 7.74 2.60 25.56
N GLN A 545 7.19 2.31 26.75
CA GLN A 545 7.95 1.70 27.84
C GLN A 545 8.39 0.26 27.50
N ILE A 546 7.57 -0.52 26.80
CA ILE A 546 7.93 -1.86 26.34
C ILE A 546 9.10 -1.76 25.35
N VAL A 547 9.04 -0.88 24.34
CA VAL A 547 10.14 -0.69 23.38
C VAL A 547 11.43 -0.29 24.09
N SER A 548 11.34 0.59 25.09
CA SER A 548 12.49 0.95 25.94
C SER A 548 13.13 -0.27 26.62
N HIS A 549 12.33 -1.14 27.24
CA HIS A 549 12.82 -2.35 27.91
C HIS A 549 13.32 -3.42 26.94
N LEU A 550 12.62 -3.64 25.83
CA LEU A 550 13.09 -4.54 24.76
C LEU A 550 14.50 -4.15 24.31
N TYR A 551 14.72 -2.85 24.06
CA TYR A 551 16.01 -2.36 23.63
C TYR A 551 17.08 -2.47 24.74
N ALA A 552 16.75 -2.08 25.97
CA ALA A 552 17.66 -2.19 27.12
C ALA A 552 18.12 -3.64 27.38
N ASP A 553 17.23 -4.61 27.16
CA ASP A 553 17.54 -6.03 27.34
C ASP A 553 18.23 -6.67 26.13
N SER A 554 18.56 -5.89 25.10
CA SER A 554 19.18 -6.33 23.85
C SER A 554 18.30 -7.29 23.02
N ILE A 555 16.98 -7.16 23.12
CA ILE A 555 16.04 -7.83 22.23
C ILE A 555 15.98 -7.03 20.91
N THR A 556 16.04 -7.74 19.77
CA THR A 556 16.18 -7.08 18.48
C THR A 556 14.89 -6.35 18.09
N ILE A 557 15.02 -5.08 17.72
CA ILE A 557 13.93 -4.24 17.24
C ILE A 557 14.24 -3.79 15.81
N VAL A 558 13.26 -3.88 14.92
CA VAL A 558 13.32 -3.31 13.56
C VAL A 558 12.24 -2.25 13.38
N ALA A 559 12.53 -1.23 12.57
CA ALA A 559 11.53 -0.24 12.18
C ALA A 559 10.61 -0.83 11.11
N GLY A 560 9.30 -0.82 11.38
CA GLY A 560 8.24 -1.21 10.46
C GLY A 560 7.01 -0.35 10.69
N THR A 561 6.30 0.02 9.64
CA THR A 561 5.24 1.04 9.74
C THR A 561 3.82 0.50 9.75
N ASP A 562 3.61 -0.71 9.23
CA ASP A 562 2.32 -1.23 8.80
C ASP A 562 1.65 -0.24 7.81
N MET A 563 0.33 -0.21 7.73
CA MET A 563 -0.42 0.74 6.91
C MET A 563 -0.40 2.15 7.54
N GLY A 564 0.43 3.03 6.97
CA GLY A 564 0.57 4.42 7.39
C GLY A 564 0.69 5.41 6.23
N PHE A 565 1.23 6.60 6.47
CA PHE A 565 1.52 7.58 5.43
C PHE A 565 2.55 7.00 4.45
N PRO A 566 2.23 6.85 3.15
CA PRO A 566 3.12 6.21 2.20
C PRO A 566 4.50 6.86 2.17
N GLY A 567 5.54 6.07 2.45
CA GLY A 567 6.93 6.53 2.59
C GLY A 567 7.23 7.26 3.91
N PHE A 568 6.35 8.13 4.40
CA PHE A 568 6.66 9.01 5.53
C PHE A 568 6.60 8.36 6.91
N SER A 569 5.80 7.30 7.09
CA SER A 569 5.61 6.71 8.42
C SER A 569 6.90 6.19 9.06
N VAL A 570 7.90 5.77 8.27
CA VAL A 570 9.17 5.25 8.80
C VAL A 570 9.93 6.32 9.60
N TYR A 571 9.75 7.60 9.22
CA TYR A 571 10.34 8.72 9.95
C TYR A 571 9.73 8.85 11.34
N ARG A 572 8.39 8.77 11.42
CA ARG A 572 7.70 8.87 12.71
C ARG A 572 8.01 7.67 13.59
N GLU A 573 8.18 6.48 13.01
CA GLU A 573 8.59 5.28 13.73
C GLU A 573 9.96 5.47 14.42
N MET A 574 10.96 5.99 13.69
CA MET A 574 12.27 6.31 14.28
C MET A 574 12.22 7.43 15.32
N GLU A 575 11.41 8.47 15.09
CA GLU A 575 11.18 9.54 16.08
C GLU A 575 10.59 8.97 17.38
N LEU A 576 9.62 8.07 17.26
CA LEU A 576 9.02 7.39 18.40
C LEU A 576 10.02 6.51 19.15
N TYR A 577 10.97 5.86 18.46
CA TYR A 577 12.03 5.11 19.14
C TYR A 577 12.99 6.01 19.92
N VAL A 578 13.30 7.20 19.41
CA VAL A 578 14.05 8.20 20.20
C VAL A 578 13.25 8.65 21.41
N GLU A 579 11.94 8.86 21.28
CA GLU A 579 11.05 9.13 22.43
C GLU A 579 10.99 7.95 23.43
N CYS A 580 11.31 6.72 23.02
CA CYS A 580 11.43 5.55 23.89
C CYS A 580 12.80 5.46 24.60
N GLY A 581 13.74 6.36 24.29
CA GLY A 581 15.07 6.43 24.91
C GLY A 581 16.21 5.89 24.06
N LEU A 582 15.97 5.48 22.81
CA LEU A 582 17.06 5.17 21.88
C LEU A 582 17.78 6.47 21.48
N THR A 583 19.10 6.39 21.31
CA THR A 583 19.84 7.49 20.67
C THR A 583 19.49 7.56 19.17
N PRO A 584 19.68 8.71 18.51
CA PRO A 584 19.39 8.83 17.08
C PRO A 584 20.10 7.79 16.19
N ILE A 585 21.37 7.44 16.48
CA ILE A 585 22.08 6.40 15.71
C ILE A 585 21.44 5.02 15.90
N GLN A 586 20.97 4.71 17.10
CA GLN A 586 20.30 3.44 17.40
C GLN A 586 18.94 3.36 16.69
N ALA A 587 18.18 4.46 16.64
CA ALA A 587 16.94 4.52 15.87
C ALA A 587 17.22 4.37 14.35
N LEU A 588 18.27 4.98 13.80
CA LEU A 588 18.65 4.79 12.40
C LEU A 588 19.06 3.34 12.09
N GLN A 589 19.73 2.68 13.03
CA GLN A 589 20.14 1.28 12.88
C GLN A 589 18.94 0.33 12.74
N THR A 590 17.82 0.58 13.42
CA THR A 590 16.59 -0.23 13.30
C THR A 590 15.96 -0.13 11.91
N ALA A 591 16.28 0.91 11.14
CA ALA A 591 15.83 1.14 9.77
C ALA A 591 16.97 1.02 8.73
N THR A 592 18.13 0.42 9.07
CA THR A 592 19.26 0.26 8.12
C THR A 592 19.97 -1.08 8.32
N ILE A 593 20.98 -1.15 9.18
CA ILE A 593 21.85 -2.33 9.31
C ILE A 593 21.21 -3.48 10.09
N VAL A 594 20.37 -3.18 11.10
CA VAL A 594 19.67 -4.22 11.87
C VAL A 594 18.73 -5.03 11.00
N PRO A 595 17.81 -4.45 10.21
CA PRO A 595 16.94 -5.22 9.34
C PRO A 595 17.71 -5.98 8.25
N ALA A 596 18.80 -5.40 7.73
CA ALA A 596 19.68 -6.11 6.80
C ALA A 596 20.27 -7.38 7.43
N ARG A 597 20.73 -7.33 8.70
CA ARG A 597 21.22 -8.52 9.43
C ARG A 597 20.11 -9.52 9.72
N VAL A 598 18.94 -9.04 10.15
CA VAL A 598 17.77 -9.89 10.41
C VAL A 598 17.37 -10.70 9.17
N MET A 599 17.45 -10.08 7.99
CA MET A 599 17.15 -10.73 6.70
C MET A 599 18.37 -11.38 6.03
N LYS A 600 19.55 -11.41 6.68
CA LYS A 600 20.81 -11.99 6.17
C LYS A 600 21.29 -11.35 4.85
N MET A 601 21.12 -10.03 4.75
CA MET A 601 21.43 -9.19 3.59
C MET A 601 22.49 -8.11 3.89
N GLU A 602 23.10 -8.14 5.09
CA GLU A 602 24.08 -7.16 5.55
C GLU A 602 25.33 -7.10 4.67
N ASN A 603 25.69 -8.19 3.98
CA ASN A 603 26.83 -8.19 3.04
C ASN A 603 26.54 -7.42 1.74
N MET A 604 25.27 -7.11 1.46
CA MET A 604 24.84 -6.43 0.24
C MET A 604 24.29 -5.03 0.50
N SER A 605 23.70 -4.76 1.66
CA SER A 605 23.00 -3.50 1.95
C SER A 605 23.01 -3.18 3.45
N GLY A 606 22.34 -2.08 3.84
CA GLY A 606 22.18 -1.66 5.24
C GLY A 606 23.33 -0.83 5.83
N SER A 607 24.47 -0.70 5.15
CA SER A 607 25.53 0.26 5.52
C SER A 607 26.30 0.78 4.29
N ILE A 608 27.01 1.90 4.43
CA ILE A 608 27.86 2.47 3.36
C ILE A 608 29.26 1.88 3.50
N ALA A 609 29.52 0.77 2.82
CA ALA A 609 30.81 0.08 2.85
C ALA A 609 31.22 -0.45 1.46
N PRO A 610 32.53 -0.52 1.14
CA PRO A 610 33.01 -1.12 -0.09
C PRO A 610 32.44 -2.53 -0.34
N GLY A 611 32.06 -2.81 -1.59
CA GLY A 611 31.48 -4.08 -2.02
C GLY A 611 29.94 -4.14 -1.95
N LYS A 612 29.30 -3.32 -1.11
CA LYS A 612 27.84 -3.25 -0.98
C LYS A 612 27.17 -2.52 -2.15
N ASN A 613 25.86 -2.72 -2.29
CA ASN A 613 25.01 -1.97 -3.21
C ASN A 613 25.06 -0.47 -2.88
N ALA A 614 25.00 0.37 -3.91
CA ALA A 614 24.87 1.80 -3.74
C ALA A 614 23.41 2.19 -3.48
N ASP A 615 22.93 1.82 -2.28
CA ASP A 615 21.64 2.24 -1.71
C ASP A 615 21.92 3.30 -0.65
N ILE A 616 21.78 4.58 -1.01
CA ILE A 616 22.27 5.72 -0.23
C ILE A 616 21.23 6.85 -0.27
N ILE A 617 21.08 7.58 0.84
CA ILE A 617 20.32 8.82 0.90
C ILE A 617 21.21 9.98 1.34
N ILE A 618 20.86 11.19 0.91
CA ILE A 618 21.48 12.43 1.35
C ILE A 618 20.40 13.29 1.99
N THR A 619 20.61 13.73 3.23
CA THR A 619 19.67 14.55 3.99
C THR A 619 20.20 15.97 4.18
N ASP A 620 19.31 16.96 4.07
CA ASP A 620 19.62 18.35 4.39
C ASP A 620 19.53 18.61 5.89
N GLY A 621 20.62 18.33 6.58
CA GLY A 621 20.73 18.35 8.04
C GLY A 621 21.23 17.01 8.58
N ASN A 622 21.54 16.99 9.88
CA ASN A 622 22.17 15.85 10.54
C ASN A 622 21.16 15.11 11.45
N PRO A 623 20.75 13.87 11.09
CA PRO A 623 19.87 13.05 11.92
C PRO A 623 20.43 12.68 13.30
N LEU A 624 21.75 12.73 13.51
CA LEU A 624 22.35 12.49 14.83
C LEU A 624 22.11 13.62 15.82
N GLN A 625 21.92 14.84 15.33
CA GLN A 625 21.62 16.01 16.16
C GLN A 625 20.11 16.13 16.43
N ASN A 626 19.30 15.81 15.43
CA ASN A 626 17.85 15.75 15.53
C ASN A 626 17.35 14.69 14.54
N ILE A 627 16.78 13.61 15.07
CA ILE A 627 16.32 12.47 14.27
C ILE A 627 15.35 12.90 13.16
N SER A 628 14.52 13.93 13.38
CA SER A 628 13.59 14.46 12.38
C SER A 628 14.25 15.03 11.12
N ASN A 629 15.56 15.29 11.13
CA ASN A 629 16.31 15.65 9.91
C ASN A 629 16.31 14.51 8.87
N VAL A 630 15.99 13.27 9.26
CA VAL A 630 15.80 12.14 8.33
C VAL A 630 14.68 12.40 7.31
N ARG A 631 13.72 13.28 7.63
CA ARG A 631 12.63 13.70 6.73
C ARG A 631 13.10 14.58 5.57
N LYS A 632 14.31 15.14 5.65
CA LYS A 632 14.83 16.15 4.71
C LYS A 632 15.66 15.49 3.60
N VAL A 633 15.16 14.42 3.01
CA VAL A 633 15.85 13.70 1.94
C VAL A 633 15.91 14.57 0.69
N VAL A 634 17.11 14.83 0.19
CA VAL A 634 17.33 15.65 -1.03
C VAL A 634 17.86 14.83 -2.21
N THR A 635 18.39 13.64 -1.96
CA THR A 635 18.86 12.72 -3.00
C THR A 635 18.72 11.29 -2.51
N VAL A 636 18.29 10.42 -3.41
CA VAL A 636 18.17 8.98 -3.17
C VAL A 636 18.92 8.27 -4.27
N ILE A 637 19.77 7.33 -3.90
CA ILE A 637 20.52 6.49 -4.83
C ILE A 637 20.10 5.06 -4.53
N LYS A 638 19.59 4.34 -5.53
CA LYS A 638 19.25 2.91 -5.43
C LYS A 638 19.95 2.18 -6.56
N ASP A 639 20.74 1.15 -6.22
CA ASP A 639 21.61 0.43 -7.18
C ASP A 639 22.49 1.38 -8.03
N GLY A 640 22.88 2.52 -7.47
CA GLY A 640 23.66 3.56 -8.17
C GLY A 640 22.87 4.46 -9.12
N ASN A 641 21.55 4.28 -9.27
CA ASN A 641 20.70 5.20 -10.00
C ASN A 641 20.30 6.36 -9.09
N ILE A 642 20.46 7.60 -9.56
CA ILE A 642 20.22 8.82 -8.77
C ILE A 642 18.79 9.31 -9.00
N TYR A 643 17.98 9.33 -7.95
CA TYR A 643 16.60 9.80 -7.95
C TYR A 643 16.46 11.14 -7.23
N ASN A 644 15.59 12.00 -7.76
CA ASN A 644 15.16 13.23 -7.12
C ASN A 644 13.87 12.98 -6.31
N PRO A 645 13.88 13.13 -4.97
CA PRO A 645 12.70 12.92 -4.13
C PRO A 645 11.47 13.73 -4.50
N GLY A 646 11.63 15.03 -4.80
CA GLY A 646 10.51 15.90 -5.18
C GLY A 646 9.83 15.43 -6.47
N ARG A 647 10.62 14.93 -7.43
CA ARG A 647 10.09 14.34 -8.66
C ARG A 647 9.36 13.01 -8.41
N LEU A 648 9.88 12.17 -7.52
CA LEU A 648 9.23 10.92 -7.12
C LEU A 648 7.89 11.18 -6.41
N HIS A 649 7.86 12.15 -5.48
CA HIS A 649 6.62 12.64 -4.88
C HIS A 649 5.61 13.10 -5.93
N HIS A 650 6.04 13.93 -6.89
CA HIS A 650 5.16 14.43 -7.92
C HIS A 650 4.51 13.32 -8.77
N ILE A 651 5.28 12.32 -9.19
CA ILE A 651 4.72 11.19 -9.97
C ILE A 651 3.82 10.27 -9.12
N ALA A 652 3.98 10.27 -7.80
CA ALA A 652 3.09 9.59 -6.85
C ALA A 652 1.85 10.45 -6.47
N GLY A 653 1.73 11.66 -7.02
CA GLY A 653 0.60 12.57 -6.81
C GLY A 653 0.71 13.49 -5.58
N PHE A 654 1.88 13.58 -4.96
CA PHE A 654 2.16 14.52 -3.88
C PHE A 654 2.44 15.92 -4.44
N GLN A 655 2.15 16.97 -3.65
CA GLN A 655 2.25 18.38 -4.03
C GLN A 655 3.49 19.10 -3.48
#